data_AF-A0A2E7LPB7-F1
#
_entry.id   AF-A0A2E7LPB7-F1
#
_cell.length_a   1.000
_cell.length_b   1.000
_cell.length_c   1.000
_cell.angle_alpha   90.00
_cell.angle_beta   90.00
_cell.angle_gamma   90.00
#
_symmetry.space_group_name_H-M   'P 1'
#
loop_
_entity.id
_entity.type
_entity.pdbx_description
1 polymer ?
#
loop_
_entity_poly.entity_id
_entity_poly.type
_entity_poly.pdbx_seq_one_letter_code
_entity_poly.pdbx_strand_id
1 'polypeptide(L)'
;MLSAILWLGLLQLISAMSIPLSFRVFSRMPDRGYAFTKVIGLLIVGFSVWLIGLSQIVTVSRLAVLIAIAILAFVSWIAAGKDYKEIWSTTKANLSLIISIELLYITIFCGMALLRASIPDISHTEQPMDLMFLSSVVASEHFPPIDSWLSGEHVSYYYLGYVFVGSITLLTGIETWVAYNLGLAMFAAMTAVTAFGLTYNLVLLCRGSRESGIFAGITTVFLALLASNLVGVLELFRASGGGDSNFWSSIAIAGLTQSEPSNNWFPTDSAWWWWRASRAIPGAITEFPAFSFLLGDMHPHLMSLAFLLFATSLSIQIYLQQGLLHLSAFKSLWPLLLITSISLGSLIVTNLWDFPVALALIASSILLNAARNERRLQLGKAIVMNENSLLISSTTGPQNNSPMPCVRIFNFSEKGWKFNQKLTAEELGTHSGFGDALAISESLIAVGCSEASKTGIVRVYKKSKEKWIHNATLRPSQNSKATKFGCSVSADSGVIAVGSEEKVYLFNETEKGWVIFESFPIETNNSEQAVKVSVHNNYLAVGLTTPSSGVLRIYRMARTRWSLSQQFSSSEMGIRQLGGSIAMNDDHVVVAGIGSVAVLKKQKTNWVVSQILYPSKPSESFGESVAIDNTFIVVGANNESNPSSRSGKLFVYELSKNGFWSAHAELSASDTSTNATLGTSVAIANGYASAGAPGQGQGAVYFFQRSLDKWAPAGKIGGPWRLSRALSAIGLLLFSSYVVSSPFLMNFESSAKGIAPLSDLLTRPLHLFLIWGISAFLILPMFVLLLRHSLSRETWSPIRLGVILVASLAPIMLWLQPIYGIPLFTVILLLFGLHQIGYRLPRADEALFAYNPRFTFIVGSLVIIGGLIWNGIISNERGLGGELLAIDRLLVVLPIAILMAIGFYSAWSLAHKDSEHMRHGRFGREALTRWNGYVPIFLIFSISISLIMGAELFHVVDIFGGELKRFNTVFKLYYQSWILLSVIGGVGLWYVSTKWDKRTLTGRTGLTAWLLVLVVIFGGLSYYSFAGISTRTQNHDYFTLNGLSYVSKTAPEEYELIKWVNQHTNRNSIVLQGSLVPCTASQSGCNDWDPRLGRIASATGRPTVLGWEGHEQQWRTNHSLLEERQDDIREIYTTTDPSAAKILISKYGIDYVVISKSELEIYGTKGKEKFKEFGSVVFEGTDLLMYKLD
;
A
#
# COMPACT_ATOMS: atom_id res chain seq x y z
N MET A 1 16.34 38.08 9.32
CA MET A 1 15.33 37.84 10.39
C MET A 1 13.90 38.12 9.93
N LEU A 2 13.57 39.33 9.47
CA LEU A 2 12.21 39.67 9.02
C LEU A 2 11.67 38.73 7.94
N SER A 3 12.48 38.40 6.92
CA SER A 3 12.12 37.46 5.84
C SER A 3 11.71 36.08 6.38
N ALA A 4 12.40 35.56 7.40
CA ALA A 4 12.09 34.28 8.02
C ALA A 4 10.78 34.33 8.82
N ILE A 5 10.51 35.43 9.52
CA ILE A 5 9.26 35.63 10.28
C ILE A 5 8.06 35.71 9.33
N LEU A 6 8.18 36.47 8.23
CA LEU A 6 7.14 36.57 7.21
C LEU A 6 6.87 35.20 6.55
N TRP A 7 7.92 34.48 6.19
CA TRP A 7 7.84 33.13 5.61
C TRP A 7 7.10 32.16 6.54
N LEU A 8 7.50 32.12 7.82
CA LEU A 8 6.86 31.30 8.85
C LEU A 8 5.39 31.68 9.06
N GLY A 9 5.09 32.97 9.21
CA GLY A 9 3.73 33.45 9.46
C GLY A 9 2.76 33.05 8.35
N LEU A 10 3.20 33.17 7.09
CA LEU A 10 2.40 32.76 5.93
C LEU A 10 2.15 31.25 5.89
N LEU A 11 3.18 30.44 6.15
CA LEU A 11 3.03 28.98 6.24
C LEU A 11 2.05 28.57 7.35
N GLN A 12 2.09 29.26 8.49
CA GLN A 12 1.15 28.97 9.58
C GLN A 12 -0.29 29.35 9.22
N LEU A 13 -0.50 30.44 8.47
CA LEU A 13 -1.82 30.82 7.97
C LEU A 13 -2.37 29.74 7.01
N ILE A 14 -1.57 29.30 6.04
CA ILE A 14 -1.93 28.24 5.09
C ILE A 14 -2.23 26.92 5.83
N SER A 15 -1.41 26.58 6.83
CA SER A 15 -1.61 25.40 7.69
C SER A 15 -2.90 25.48 8.50
N ALA A 16 -3.23 26.64 9.08
CA ALA A 16 -4.44 26.82 9.85
C ALA A 16 -5.70 26.65 8.98
N MET A 17 -5.65 27.16 7.75
CA MET A 17 -6.75 27.03 6.78
C MET A 17 -7.00 25.58 6.35
N SER A 18 -6.01 24.69 6.40
CA SER A 18 -6.16 23.29 5.97
C SER A 18 -6.66 22.34 7.08
N ILE A 19 -6.79 22.81 8.32
CA ILE A 19 -7.25 22.01 9.48
C ILE A 19 -8.57 21.27 9.19
N PRO A 20 -9.65 21.93 8.70
CA PRO A 20 -10.92 21.24 8.50
C PRO A 20 -10.83 20.11 7.48
N LEU A 21 -10.05 20.30 6.42
CA LEU A 21 -9.84 19.31 5.39
C LEU A 21 -9.04 18.12 5.92
N SER A 22 -7.97 18.38 6.69
CA SER A 22 -7.19 17.33 7.34
C SER A 22 -8.05 16.45 8.24
N PHE A 23 -8.93 17.05 9.05
CA PHE A 23 -9.81 16.32 9.99
C PHE A 23 -10.77 15.36 9.27
N ARG A 24 -11.24 15.74 8.06
CA ARG A 24 -12.08 14.88 7.22
C ARG A 24 -11.30 13.74 6.59
N VAL A 25 -10.13 14.06 6.04
CA VAL A 25 -9.24 13.07 5.39
C VAL A 25 -8.82 12.02 6.43
N PHE A 26 -8.27 12.46 7.57
CA PHE A 26 -7.72 11.60 8.62
C PHE A 26 -8.73 11.29 9.74
N SER A 27 -9.98 11.03 9.35
CA SER A 27 -11.08 10.78 10.28
C SER A 27 -10.90 9.55 11.18
N ARG A 28 -9.97 8.64 10.86
CA ARG A 28 -9.69 7.41 11.62
C ARG A 28 -8.37 7.46 12.37
N MET A 29 -7.56 8.49 12.16
CA MET A 29 -6.30 8.65 12.89
C MET A 29 -6.52 9.32 14.25
N PRO A 30 -5.78 8.89 15.30
CA PRO A 30 -5.87 9.48 16.63
C PRO A 30 -5.70 11.00 16.71
N ASP A 31 -4.78 11.58 15.92
CA ASP A 31 -4.50 13.03 15.92
C ASP A 31 -5.36 13.84 14.93
N ARG A 32 -6.29 13.18 14.20
CA ARG A 32 -7.08 13.77 13.10
C ARG A 32 -6.23 14.45 12.00
N GLY A 33 -4.97 14.05 11.87
CA GLY A 33 -4.03 14.49 10.84
C GLY A 33 -3.43 15.87 11.05
N TYR A 34 -3.47 16.47 12.25
CA TYR A 34 -2.96 17.83 12.45
C TYR A 34 -1.52 18.02 11.96
N ALA A 35 -0.66 17.01 12.16
CA ALA A 35 0.73 17.03 11.69
C ALA A 35 0.88 17.18 10.16
N PHE A 36 -0.16 16.85 9.40
CA PHE A 36 -0.18 16.86 7.94
C PHE A 36 -0.80 18.14 7.33
N THR A 37 -1.29 19.05 8.17
CA THR A 37 -1.95 20.29 7.73
C THR A 37 -1.05 21.17 6.87
N LYS A 38 0.23 21.30 7.21
CA LYS A 38 1.22 22.05 6.42
C LYS A 38 1.40 21.45 5.02
N VAL A 39 1.51 20.13 4.93
CA VAL A 39 1.63 19.42 3.64
C VAL A 39 0.37 19.59 2.82
N ILE A 40 -0.83 19.40 3.40
CA ILE A 40 -2.11 19.58 2.69
C ILE A 40 -2.26 21.01 2.18
N GLY A 41 -1.99 22.01 3.03
CA GLY A 41 -2.13 23.41 2.67
C GLY A 41 -1.18 23.81 1.54
N LEU A 42 0.10 23.44 1.66
CA LEU A 42 1.10 23.71 0.62
C LEU A 42 0.80 22.95 -0.68
N LEU A 43 0.36 21.70 -0.58
CA LEU A 43 -0.03 20.89 -1.72
C LEU A 43 -1.17 21.54 -2.49
N ILE A 44 -2.24 21.97 -1.83
CA ILE A 44 -3.39 22.58 -2.50
C ILE A 44 -3.02 23.94 -3.10
N VAL A 45 -2.33 24.80 -2.34
CA VAL A 45 -1.95 26.14 -2.83
C VAL A 45 -1.00 26.01 -4.00
N GLY A 46 0.10 25.28 -3.83
CA GLY A 46 1.11 25.12 -4.86
C GLY A 46 0.60 24.40 -6.11
N PHE A 47 -0.21 23.35 -5.95
CA PHE A 47 -0.82 22.65 -7.07
C PHE A 47 -1.84 23.53 -7.80
N SER A 48 -2.59 24.38 -7.08
CA SER A 48 -3.50 25.34 -7.72
C SER A 48 -2.73 26.41 -8.49
N VAL A 49 -1.63 26.95 -7.94
CA VAL A 49 -0.75 27.89 -8.67
C VAL A 49 -0.19 27.22 -9.93
N TRP A 50 0.21 25.96 -9.84
CA TRP A 50 0.68 25.18 -10.99
C TRP A 50 -0.39 25.04 -12.07
N LEU A 51 -1.61 24.64 -11.72
CA LEU A 51 -2.72 24.55 -12.67
C LEU A 51 -3.10 25.90 -13.28
N ILE A 52 -3.06 26.98 -12.48
CA ILE A 52 -3.30 28.34 -12.97
C ILE A 52 -2.23 28.72 -14.00
N GLY A 53 -0.95 28.47 -13.71
CA GLY A 53 0.16 28.73 -14.64
C GLY A 53 0.06 27.93 -15.94
N LEU A 54 -0.43 26.70 -15.88
CA LEU A 54 -0.68 25.87 -17.06
C LEU A 54 -1.88 26.33 -17.89
N SER A 55 -2.81 27.08 -17.31
CA SER A 55 -4.03 27.50 -18.02
C SER A 55 -3.75 28.49 -19.17
N GLN A 56 -2.59 29.16 -19.16
CA GLN A 56 -2.24 30.25 -20.07
C GLN A 56 -3.18 31.47 -20.02
N ILE A 57 -4.18 31.48 -19.12
CA ILE A 57 -5.17 32.56 -19.01
C ILE A 57 -4.74 33.59 -17.96
N VAL A 58 -4.23 33.13 -16.82
CA VAL A 58 -3.83 33.98 -15.70
C VAL A 58 -2.33 33.85 -15.50
N THR A 59 -1.63 34.98 -15.38
CA THR A 59 -0.19 34.99 -15.15
C THR A 59 0.17 34.59 -13.73
N VAL A 60 1.24 33.82 -13.60
CA VAL A 60 1.83 33.39 -12.32
C VAL A 60 2.37 34.64 -11.61
N SER A 61 1.61 35.09 -10.62
CA SER A 61 1.81 36.35 -9.92
C SER A 61 1.33 36.25 -8.47
N ARG A 62 1.52 37.33 -7.69
CA ARG A 62 0.95 37.44 -6.33
C ARG A 62 -0.55 37.18 -6.30
N LEU A 63 -1.28 37.64 -7.34
CA LEU A 63 -2.71 37.43 -7.46
C LEU A 63 -3.06 35.95 -7.64
N ALA A 64 -2.31 35.21 -8.47
CA ALA A 64 -2.51 33.78 -8.66
C ALA A 64 -2.35 32.99 -7.35
N VAL A 65 -1.35 33.34 -6.52
CA VAL A 65 -1.15 32.72 -5.20
C VAL A 65 -2.31 33.06 -4.25
N LEU A 66 -2.82 34.30 -4.26
CA LEU A 66 -3.99 34.67 -3.45
C LEU A 66 -5.27 33.92 -3.89
N ILE A 67 -5.47 33.72 -5.19
CA ILE A 67 -6.56 32.89 -5.72
C ILE A 67 -6.41 31.45 -5.23
N ALA A 68 -5.21 30.88 -5.27
CA ALA A 68 -4.94 29.54 -4.74
C ALA A 68 -5.22 29.41 -3.24
N ILE A 69 -4.90 30.42 -2.43
CA ILE A 69 -5.26 30.48 -1.01
C ILE A 69 -6.78 30.56 -0.83
N ALA A 70 -7.48 31.33 -1.67
CA ALA A 70 -8.95 31.39 -1.65
C ALA A 70 -9.59 30.04 -2.01
N ILE A 71 -9.01 29.29 -2.97
CA ILE A 71 -9.42 27.92 -3.30
C ILE A 71 -9.27 27.01 -2.07
N LEU A 72 -8.12 27.06 -1.38
CA LEU A 72 -7.91 26.31 -0.14
C LEU A 72 -8.97 26.65 0.90
N ALA A 73 -9.22 27.95 1.15
CA ALA A 73 -10.22 28.39 2.12
C ALA A 73 -11.63 27.89 1.76
N PHE A 74 -12.01 27.93 0.48
CA PHE A 74 -13.29 27.46 -0.01
C PHE A 74 -13.45 25.94 0.14
N VAL A 75 -12.46 25.15 -0.27
CA VAL A 75 -12.46 23.69 -0.13
C VAL A 75 -12.50 23.28 1.34
N SER A 76 -11.73 23.96 2.20
CA SER A 76 -11.76 23.75 3.65
C SER A 76 -13.10 24.12 4.28
N TRP A 77 -13.77 25.17 3.79
CA TRP A 77 -15.12 25.53 4.25
C TRP A 77 -16.16 24.45 3.89
N ILE A 78 -16.12 23.92 2.66
CA ILE A 78 -16.96 22.79 2.25
C ILE A 78 -16.66 21.56 3.10
N ALA A 79 -15.37 21.28 3.36
CA ALA A 79 -14.96 20.15 4.20
C ALA A 79 -15.40 20.33 5.66
N ALA A 80 -15.43 21.54 6.21
CA ALA A 80 -15.95 21.80 7.55
C ALA A 80 -17.45 21.42 7.63
N GLY A 81 -18.25 21.89 6.68
CA GLY A 81 -19.68 21.60 6.60
C GLY A 81 -20.42 21.88 7.92
N LYS A 82 -21.35 20.99 8.30
CA LYS A 82 -22.09 21.10 9.59
C LYS A 82 -21.27 20.68 10.82
N ASP A 83 -20.11 20.07 10.61
CA ASP A 83 -19.31 19.44 11.68
C ASP A 83 -18.25 20.40 12.26
N TYR A 84 -18.28 21.69 11.91
CA TYR A 84 -17.30 22.69 12.38
C TYR A 84 -17.20 22.78 13.92
N LYS A 85 -18.30 22.54 14.64
CA LYS A 85 -18.31 22.51 16.11
C LYS A 85 -17.50 21.33 16.65
N GLU A 86 -17.60 20.15 16.04
CA GLU A 86 -16.83 18.95 16.42
C GLU A 86 -15.34 19.16 16.14
N ILE A 87 -15.01 19.77 15.00
CA ILE A 87 -13.63 20.11 14.65
C ILE A 87 -13.06 21.03 15.72
N TRP A 88 -13.75 22.13 16.04
CA TRP A 88 -13.31 23.09 17.05
C TRP A 88 -13.14 22.48 18.45
N SER A 89 -14.10 21.66 18.90
CA SER A 89 -13.99 20.99 20.21
C SER A 89 -12.81 20.01 20.25
N THR A 90 -12.59 19.27 19.15
CA THR A 90 -11.49 18.30 19.04
C THR A 90 -10.13 18.99 18.96
N THR A 91 -10.03 20.12 18.25
CA THR A 91 -8.83 20.96 18.21
C THR A 91 -8.49 21.47 19.61
N LYS A 92 -9.46 21.99 20.36
CA LYS A 92 -9.26 22.41 21.76
C LYS A 92 -8.82 21.25 22.66
N ALA A 93 -9.40 20.06 22.48
CA ALA A 93 -9.06 18.89 23.28
C ALA A 93 -7.63 18.36 23.04
N ASN A 94 -7.03 18.70 21.89
CA ASN A 94 -5.68 18.26 21.52
C ASN A 94 -4.67 19.43 21.43
N LEU A 95 -4.97 20.56 22.08
CA LEU A 95 -4.15 21.77 22.01
C LEU A 95 -2.69 21.53 22.44
N SER A 96 -2.45 20.68 23.46
CA SER A 96 -1.09 20.35 23.90
C SER A 96 -0.29 19.65 22.81
N LEU A 97 -0.88 18.68 22.10
CA LEU A 97 -0.24 17.99 20.98
C LEU A 97 0.03 18.96 19.82
N ILE A 98 -0.94 19.82 19.51
CA ILE A 98 -0.81 20.86 18.49
C ILE A 98 0.39 21.76 18.80
N ILE A 99 0.47 22.27 20.03
CA ILE A 99 1.59 23.09 20.48
C ILE A 99 2.91 22.32 20.36
N SER A 100 2.96 21.04 20.74
CA SER A 100 4.18 20.23 20.58
C SER A 100 4.61 20.09 19.12
N ILE A 101 3.66 19.88 18.20
CA ILE A 101 3.93 19.79 16.76
C ILE A 101 4.42 21.13 16.21
N GLU A 102 3.82 22.25 16.63
CA GLU A 102 4.26 23.58 16.21
C GLU A 102 5.63 23.96 16.77
N LEU A 103 5.89 23.65 18.04
CA LEU A 103 7.21 23.86 18.65
C LEU A 103 8.28 23.03 17.95
N LEU A 104 7.98 21.77 17.61
CA LEU A 104 8.88 20.93 16.82
C LEU A 104 9.16 21.55 15.45
N TYR A 105 8.12 21.98 14.73
CA TYR A 105 8.26 22.63 13.43
C TYR A 105 9.15 23.87 13.51
N ILE A 106 8.83 24.79 14.43
CA ILE A 106 9.57 26.04 14.60
C ILE A 106 11.02 25.76 15.02
N THR A 107 11.26 24.79 15.91
CA THR A 107 12.60 24.43 16.37
C THR A 107 13.46 23.93 15.21
N ILE A 108 12.95 22.99 14.40
CA ILE A 108 13.69 22.46 13.25
C ILE A 108 13.86 23.53 12.17
N PHE A 109 12.83 24.32 11.89
CA PHE A 109 12.91 25.41 10.93
C PHE A 109 13.99 26.43 11.33
N CYS A 110 13.95 26.91 12.57
CA CYS A 110 14.93 27.87 13.08
C CYS A 110 16.34 27.26 13.11
N GLY A 111 16.48 26.01 13.60
CA GLY A 111 17.78 25.32 13.60
C GLY A 111 18.38 25.20 12.20
N MET A 112 17.57 24.81 11.21
CA MET A 112 18.01 24.69 9.83
C MET A 112 18.28 26.06 9.19
N ALA A 113 17.46 27.07 9.46
CA ALA A 113 17.69 28.44 8.99
C ALA A 113 18.97 29.03 9.60
N LEU A 114 19.29 28.74 10.86
CA LEU A 114 20.54 29.14 11.49
C LEU A 114 21.74 28.41 10.87
N LEU A 115 21.62 27.10 10.60
CA LEU A 115 22.66 26.34 9.89
C LEU A 115 22.92 26.93 8.51
N ARG A 116 21.86 27.20 7.73
CA ARG A 116 21.97 27.84 6.42
C ARG A 116 22.49 29.27 6.53
N ALA A 117 22.19 30.00 7.60
CA ALA A 117 22.76 31.33 7.79
C ALA A 117 24.27 31.31 8.04
N SER A 118 24.81 30.23 8.61
CA SER A 118 26.26 30.01 8.80
C SER A 118 26.97 29.52 7.54
N ILE A 119 26.25 28.93 6.58
CA ILE A 119 26.79 28.43 5.30
C ILE A 119 25.80 28.80 4.17
N PRO A 120 25.64 30.10 3.85
CA PRO A 120 24.53 30.51 3.00
C PRO A 120 24.78 30.31 1.51
N ASP A 121 26.04 30.16 1.11
CA ASP A 121 26.49 30.16 -0.27
C ASP A 121 25.75 29.15 -1.14
N ILE A 122 25.39 29.63 -2.33
CA ILE A 122 24.79 28.87 -3.43
C ILE A 122 25.81 28.87 -4.58
N SER A 123 26.93 28.18 -4.39
CA SER A 123 28.11 28.28 -5.27
C SER A 123 28.73 26.93 -5.61
N HIS A 124 28.35 25.87 -4.90
CA HIS A 124 28.96 24.55 -5.02
C HIS A 124 27.95 23.56 -5.62
N THR A 125 28.49 22.45 -6.14
CA THR A 125 27.71 21.33 -6.69
C THR A 125 26.61 21.81 -7.63
N GLU A 126 25.36 21.43 -7.39
CA GLU A 126 24.21 21.71 -8.23
C GLU A 126 23.33 22.82 -7.62
N GLN A 127 23.78 23.51 -6.57
CA GLN A 127 23.04 24.61 -5.95
C GLN A 127 22.70 25.75 -6.93
N PRO A 128 23.61 26.16 -7.85
CA PRO A 128 23.27 27.18 -8.85
C PRO A 128 22.18 26.74 -9.83
N MET A 129 22.08 25.43 -10.12
CA MET A 129 21.01 24.84 -10.92
C MET A 129 19.69 24.86 -10.17
N ASP A 130 19.67 24.44 -8.89
CA ASP A 130 18.47 24.48 -8.07
C ASP A 130 17.95 25.92 -7.87
N LEU A 131 18.87 26.89 -7.72
CA LEU A 131 18.52 28.31 -7.71
C LEU A 131 17.95 28.76 -9.06
N MET A 132 18.54 28.30 -10.17
CA MET A 132 18.03 28.56 -11.51
C MET A 132 16.59 28.08 -11.69
N PHE A 133 16.24 26.88 -11.23
CA PHE A 133 14.86 26.40 -11.30
C PHE A 133 13.89 27.22 -10.45
N LEU A 134 14.29 27.61 -9.23
CA LEU A 134 13.49 28.49 -8.39
C LEU A 134 13.26 29.86 -9.05
N SER A 135 14.33 30.48 -9.54
CA SER A 135 14.24 31.79 -10.18
C SER A 135 13.43 31.74 -11.47
N SER A 136 13.59 30.67 -12.28
CA SER A 136 12.80 30.43 -13.48
C SER A 136 11.31 30.31 -13.18
N VAL A 137 10.94 29.58 -12.13
CA VAL A 137 9.54 29.44 -11.68
C VAL A 137 8.95 30.77 -11.22
N VAL A 138 9.73 31.61 -10.55
CA VAL A 138 9.28 32.93 -10.06
C VAL A 138 9.21 33.97 -11.19
N ALA A 139 10.12 33.88 -12.17
CA ALA A 139 10.19 34.79 -13.31
C ALA A 139 9.14 34.46 -14.39
N SER A 140 8.83 33.18 -14.60
CA SER A 140 7.88 32.74 -15.65
C SER A 140 6.47 33.27 -15.43
N GLU A 141 5.85 33.79 -16.49
CA GLU A 141 4.44 34.22 -16.44
C GLU A 141 3.46 33.07 -16.59
N HIS A 142 3.87 31.99 -17.27
CA HIS A 142 3.07 30.79 -17.51
C HIS A 142 3.91 29.53 -17.32
N PHE A 143 3.26 28.37 -17.20
CA PHE A 143 3.93 27.07 -17.11
C PHE A 143 3.69 26.21 -18.36
N PRO A 144 4.64 25.34 -18.75
CA PRO A 144 5.92 25.02 -18.08
C PRO A 144 6.89 26.21 -17.97
N PRO A 145 7.68 26.34 -16.89
CA PRO A 145 8.55 27.50 -16.69
C PRO A 145 9.63 27.56 -17.78
N ILE A 146 10.06 28.77 -18.12
CA ILE A 146 11.17 28.98 -19.06
C ILE A 146 12.45 28.42 -18.49
N ASP A 147 13.31 27.86 -19.34
CA ASP A 147 14.65 27.47 -18.94
C ASP A 147 15.57 28.69 -18.97
N SER A 148 15.99 29.17 -17.81
CA SER A 148 16.87 30.34 -17.76
C SER A 148 18.29 30.03 -18.27
N TRP A 149 18.68 28.76 -18.35
CA TRP A 149 19.96 28.35 -18.94
C TRP A 149 19.86 28.00 -20.42
N LEU A 150 18.66 27.95 -21.01
CA LEU A 150 18.50 27.64 -22.43
C LEU A 150 17.35 28.45 -23.04
N SER A 151 17.66 29.66 -23.49
CA SER A 151 16.68 30.60 -24.05
C SER A 151 15.79 29.96 -25.14
N GLY A 152 14.49 30.23 -25.08
CA GLY A 152 13.49 29.67 -26.01
C GLY A 152 13.00 28.26 -25.64
N GLU A 153 13.61 27.59 -24.67
CA GLU A 153 13.20 26.26 -24.20
C GLU A 153 12.50 26.34 -22.83
N HIS A 154 11.77 25.28 -22.49
CA HIS A 154 11.17 25.10 -21.17
C HIS A 154 12.00 24.16 -20.30
N VAL A 155 11.88 24.30 -18.97
CA VAL A 155 12.53 23.39 -18.00
C VAL A 155 12.07 21.95 -18.24
N SER A 156 13.02 21.08 -18.58
CA SER A 156 12.79 19.64 -18.78
C SER A 156 13.15 18.82 -17.54
N TYR A 157 12.75 19.29 -16.35
CA TYR A 157 13.07 18.66 -15.06
C TYR A 157 11.88 18.76 -14.07
N TYR A 158 11.99 18.13 -12.90
CA TYR A 158 10.92 18.15 -11.88
C TYR A 158 10.82 19.52 -11.21
N TYR A 159 9.82 20.34 -11.56
CA TYR A 159 9.77 21.73 -11.08
C TYR A 159 8.70 22.04 -10.01
N LEU A 160 7.78 21.13 -9.68
CA LEU A 160 6.66 21.43 -8.75
C LEU A 160 7.12 21.76 -7.32
N GLY A 161 8.22 21.16 -6.84
CA GLY A 161 8.80 21.52 -5.55
C GLY A 161 9.25 22.99 -5.50
N TYR A 162 9.84 23.50 -6.58
CA TYR A 162 10.20 24.91 -6.70
C TYR A 162 8.97 25.81 -6.85
N VAL A 163 7.84 25.32 -7.40
CA VAL A 163 6.55 26.05 -7.37
C VAL A 163 6.06 26.25 -5.94
N PHE A 164 6.28 25.31 -5.03
CA PHE A 164 5.93 25.46 -3.63
C PHE A 164 6.71 26.60 -2.96
N VAL A 165 8.03 26.63 -3.17
CA VAL A 165 8.91 27.70 -2.66
C VAL A 165 8.62 29.03 -3.37
N GLY A 166 8.46 28.99 -4.69
CA GLY A 166 8.16 30.14 -5.55
C GLY A 166 6.83 30.81 -5.21
N SER A 167 5.80 30.04 -4.85
CA SER A 167 4.50 30.59 -4.42
C SER A 167 4.64 31.47 -3.17
N ILE A 168 5.42 31.02 -2.19
CA ILE A 168 5.70 31.79 -0.97
C ILE A 168 6.60 32.98 -1.29
N THR A 169 7.58 32.80 -2.16
CA THR A 169 8.51 33.84 -2.64
C THR A 169 7.74 34.98 -3.32
N LEU A 170 6.85 34.67 -4.25
CA LEU A 170 6.01 35.66 -4.95
C LEU A 170 5.18 36.48 -3.96
N LEU A 171 4.49 35.81 -3.02
CA LEU A 171 3.60 36.46 -2.07
C LEU A 171 4.34 37.35 -1.06
N THR A 172 5.53 36.94 -0.62
CA THR A 172 6.36 37.68 0.34
C THR A 172 7.23 38.74 -0.31
N GLY A 173 7.54 38.62 -1.61
CA GLY A 173 8.49 39.50 -2.30
C GLY A 173 9.95 39.33 -1.83
N ILE A 174 10.28 38.17 -1.23
CA ILE A 174 11.65 37.84 -0.83
C ILE A 174 12.44 37.46 -2.09
N GLU A 175 13.71 37.86 -2.15
CA GLU A 175 14.59 37.47 -3.27
C GLU A 175 14.83 35.95 -3.32
N THR A 176 14.95 35.38 -4.51
CA THR A 176 15.04 33.93 -4.75
C THR A 176 16.22 33.29 -4.03
N TRP A 177 17.37 33.96 -3.98
CA TRP A 177 18.57 33.48 -3.28
C TRP A 177 18.48 33.55 -1.74
N VAL A 178 17.50 34.26 -1.17
CA VAL A 178 17.14 34.16 0.26
C VAL A 178 16.07 33.09 0.46
N ALA A 179 15.08 33.06 -0.43
CA ALA A 179 14.00 32.07 -0.41
C ALA A 179 14.51 30.63 -0.56
N TYR A 180 15.60 30.41 -1.31
CA TYR A 180 16.28 29.12 -1.43
C TYR A 180 16.66 28.53 -0.06
N ASN A 181 17.38 29.29 0.77
CA ASN A 181 17.80 28.86 2.10
C ASN A 181 16.61 28.69 3.07
N LEU A 182 15.57 29.54 2.94
CA LEU A 182 14.32 29.38 3.69
C LEU A 182 13.50 28.16 3.24
N GLY A 183 13.55 27.81 1.95
CA GLY A 183 12.94 26.62 1.36
C GLY A 183 13.54 25.34 1.93
N LEU A 184 14.87 25.25 2.01
CA LEU A 184 15.56 24.13 2.68
C LEU A 184 15.11 23.97 4.14
N ALA A 185 15.02 25.09 4.88
CA ALA A 185 14.54 25.09 6.27
C ALA A 185 13.07 24.64 6.38
N MET A 186 12.22 25.08 5.45
CA MET A 186 10.82 24.66 5.36
C MET A 186 10.69 23.15 5.13
N PHE A 187 11.38 22.58 4.13
CA PHE A 187 11.28 21.15 3.82
C PHE A 187 11.86 20.27 4.93
N ALA A 188 12.93 20.68 5.60
CA ALA A 188 13.45 19.99 6.78
C ALA A 188 12.41 19.94 7.90
N ALA A 189 11.82 21.09 8.24
CA ALA A 189 10.81 21.19 9.28
C ALA A 189 9.52 20.42 8.93
N MET A 190 9.07 20.48 7.68
CA MET A 190 7.91 19.73 7.19
C MET A 190 8.14 18.22 7.24
N THR A 191 9.33 17.77 6.85
CA THR A 191 9.72 16.35 6.95
C THR A 191 9.70 15.88 8.41
N ALA A 192 10.22 16.68 9.34
CA ALA A 192 10.20 16.38 10.77
C ALA A 192 8.78 16.20 11.31
N VAL A 193 7.88 17.16 11.11
CA VAL A 193 6.51 17.05 11.66
C VAL A 193 5.69 15.96 10.99
N THR A 194 5.88 15.72 9.70
CA THR A 194 5.19 14.65 8.98
C THR A 194 5.64 13.28 9.49
N ALA A 195 6.95 13.08 9.67
CA ALA A 195 7.51 11.85 10.23
C ALA A 195 7.06 11.63 11.68
N PHE A 196 7.08 12.70 12.50
CA PHE A 196 6.58 12.68 13.87
C PHE A 196 5.11 12.27 13.93
N GLY A 197 4.24 12.92 13.14
CA GLY A 197 2.80 12.65 13.10
C GLY A 197 2.47 11.24 12.65
N LEU A 198 3.16 10.75 11.62
CA LEU A 198 3.03 9.38 11.13
C LEU A 198 3.35 8.36 12.25
N THR A 199 4.50 8.49 12.90
CA THR A 199 4.92 7.59 13.99
C THR A 199 3.99 7.72 15.21
N TYR A 200 3.63 8.94 15.61
CA TYR A 200 2.72 9.19 16.73
C TYR A 200 1.39 8.45 16.56
N ASN A 201 0.79 8.54 15.37
CA ASN A 201 -0.44 7.85 15.05
C ASN A 201 -0.28 6.33 15.04
N LEU A 202 0.80 5.79 14.46
CA LEU A 202 1.07 4.35 14.46
C LEU A 202 1.16 3.79 15.89
N VAL A 203 1.90 4.47 16.78
CA VAL A 203 2.03 4.04 18.18
C VAL A 203 0.68 4.01 18.90
N LEU A 204 -0.15 5.04 18.72
CA LEU A 204 -1.48 5.09 19.32
C LEU A 204 -2.44 4.03 18.74
N LEU A 205 -2.36 3.76 17.43
CA LEU A 205 -3.09 2.66 16.79
C LEU A 205 -2.66 1.29 17.32
N CYS A 206 -1.41 1.16 17.79
CA CYS A 206 -0.89 -0.01 18.50
C CYS A 206 -1.20 -0.01 20.02
N ARG A 207 -2.05 0.91 20.51
CA ARG A 207 -2.41 1.11 21.93
C ARG A 207 -1.25 1.56 22.82
N GLY A 208 -0.29 2.28 22.25
CA GLY A 208 0.69 3.04 23.03
C GLY A 208 0.03 4.22 23.75
N SER A 209 0.72 4.78 24.75
CA SER A 209 0.29 6.02 25.40
C SER A 209 0.65 7.25 24.56
N ARG A 210 0.17 8.44 24.92
CA ARG A 210 0.51 9.68 24.20
C ARG A 210 2.00 10.02 24.35
N GLU A 211 2.54 9.80 25.54
CA GLU A 211 3.97 10.03 25.87
C GLU A 211 4.85 9.08 25.05
N SER A 212 4.41 7.83 24.91
CA SER A 212 5.05 6.84 24.04
C SER A 212 5.08 7.27 22.57
N GLY A 213 3.96 7.82 22.09
CA GLY A 213 3.87 8.35 20.72
C GLY A 213 4.82 9.52 20.50
N ILE A 214 4.93 10.43 21.47
CA ILE A 214 5.87 11.57 21.41
C ILE A 214 7.32 11.06 21.37
N PHE A 215 7.67 10.12 22.26
CA PHE A 215 9.01 9.53 22.31
C PHE A 215 9.38 8.89 20.96
N ALA A 216 8.54 8.00 20.43
CA ALA A 216 8.76 7.36 19.15
C ALA A 216 8.85 8.36 17.99
N GLY A 217 8.00 9.40 18.03
CA GLY A 217 8.01 10.49 17.04
C GLY A 217 9.32 11.26 17.05
N ILE A 218 9.81 11.70 18.22
CA ILE A 218 11.10 12.40 18.35
C ILE A 218 12.26 11.51 17.88
N THR A 219 12.25 10.24 18.25
CA THR A 219 13.24 9.27 17.75
C THR A 219 13.19 9.18 16.22
N THR A 220 12.00 9.15 15.63
CA THR A 220 11.86 9.11 14.16
C THR A 220 12.47 10.36 13.52
N VAL A 221 12.22 11.55 14.08
CA VAL A 221 12.80 12.80 13.60
C VAL A 221 14.33 12.77 13.66
N PHE A 222 14.90 12.25 14.76
CA PHE A 222 16.34 12.05 14.86
C PHE A 222 16.87 11.11 13.77
N LEU A 223 16.25 9.94 13.58
CA LEU A 223 16.68 8.97 12.57
C LEU A 223 16.56 9.50 11.14
N ALA A 224 15.53 10.31 10.89
CA ALA A 224 15.27 10.89 9.59
C ALA A 224 16.24 12.03 9.24
N LEU A 225 16.55 12.94 10.19
CA LEU A 225 17.22 14.21 9.88
C LEU A 225 18.62 14.37 10.47
N LEU A 226 18.97 13.59 11.50
CA LEU A 226 20.24 13.75 12.23
C LEU A 226 21.10 12.48 12.23
N ALA A 227 20.50 11.30 12.06
CA ALA A 227 21.26 10.06 11.97
C ALA A 227 21.94 9.91 10.61
N SER A 228 23.15 9.36 10.64
CA SER A 228 23.95 9.01 9.46
C SER A 228 24.10 7.50 9.30
N ASN A 229 24.84 7.06 8.28
CA ASN A 229 25.29 5.67 8.21
C ASN A 229 26.56 5.46 9.06
N LEU A 230 27.00 4.21 9.19
CA LEU A 230 28.17 3.86 10.02
C LEU A 230 29.50 4.35 9.46
N VAL A 231 29.54 4.93 8.25
CA VAL A 231 30.79 5.49 7.69
C VAL A 231 31.28 6.66 8.55
N GLY A 232 30.39 7.46 9.13
CA GLY A 232 30.80 8.51 10.07
C GLY A 232 31.54 7.96 11.30
N VAL A 233 31.14 6.79 11.80
CA VAL A 233 31.82 6.11 12.91
C VAL A 233 33.17 5.56 12.47
N LEU A 234 33.28 5.06 11.23
CA LEU A 234 34.57 4.65 10.66
C LEU A 234 35.53 5.83 10.53
N GLU A 235 35.05 6.99 10.08
CA GLU A 235 35.86 8.21 10.01
C GLU A 235 36.33 8.67 11.39
N LEU A 236 35.50 8.56 12.44
CA LEU A 236 35.93 8.81 13.81
C LEU A 236 37.05 7.84 14.24
N PHE A 237 36.90 6.55 13.93
CA PHE A 237 37.91 5.54 14.25
C PHE A 237 39.23 5.81 13.51
N ARG A 238 39.15 6.21 12.24
CA ARG A 238 40.29 6.63 11.42
C ARG A 238 40.99 7.86 12.00
N ALA A 239 40.22 8.89 12.35
CA ALA A 239 40.73 10.12 12.95
C ALA A 239 41.38 9.90 14.33
N SER A 240 41.00 8.83 15.04
CA SER A 240 41.63 8.40 16.29
C SER A 240 42.94 7.62 16.10
N GLY A 241 43.37 7.38 14.86
CA GLY A 241 44.56 6.59 14.55
C GLY A 241 44.31 5.08 14.44
N GLY A 242 43.05 4.64 14.41
CA GLY A 242 42.68 3.22 14.38
C GLY A 242 42.80 2.55 13.00
N GLY A 243 43.14 1.25 13.00
CA GLY A 243 43.17 0.39 11.80
C GLY A 243 44.47 0.51 10.99
N ASP A 244 44.96 -0.62 10.48
CA ASP A 244 46.12 -0.67 9.57
C ASP A 244 45.68 -0.53 8.09
N SER A 245 46.65 -0.42 7.17
CA SER A 245 46.35 -0.28 5.73
C SER A 245 45.59 -1.47 5.15
N ASN A 246 45.80 -2.67 5.68
CA ASN A 246 45.07 -3.88 5.29
C ASN A 246 43.59 -3.81 5.70
N PHE A 247 43.31 -3.36 6.92
CA PHE A 247 41.95 -3.12 7.39
C PHE A 247 41.24 -2.10 6.48
N TRP A 248 41.82 -0.93 6.25
CA TRP A 248 41.19 0.12 5.45
C TRP A 248 40.98 -0.29 3.98
N SER A 249 41.97 -0.94 3.36
CA SER A 249 41.82 -1.47 2.00
C SER A 249 40.75 -2.57 1.89
N SER A 250 40.50 -3.34 2.95
CA SER A 250 39.44 -4.36 2.97
C SER A 250 38.02 -3.78 2.97
N ILE A 251 37.82 -2.60 3.59
CA ILE A 251 36.52 -1.91 3.63
C ILE A 251 36.11 -1.43 2.23
N ALA A 252 37.09 -1.04 1.40
CA ALA A 252 36.91 -0.65 0.01
C ALA A 252 35.87 0.48 -0.20
N ILE A 253 36.00 1.55 0.58
CA ILE A 253 35.32 2.83 0.32
C ILE A 253 36.32 3.78 -0.34
N ALA A 254 35.90 4.48 -1.39
CA ALA A 254 36.78 5.40 -2.12
C ALA A 254 37.32 6.51 -1.20
N GLY A 255 38.64 6.74 -1.23
CA GLY A 255 39.32 7.73 -0.40
C GLY A 255 39.55 7.33 1.07
N LEU A 256 39.19 6.11 1.47
CA LEU A 256 39.41 5.55 2.81
C LEU A 256 40.44 4.39 2.75
N THR A 257 41.73 4.73 2.66
CA THR A 257 42.81 3.76 2.38
C THR A 257 43.77 3.50 3.54
N GLN A 258 43.87 4.40 4.50
CA GLN A 258 44.80 4.31 5.64
C GLN A 258 44.31 5.12 6.83
N SER A 259 44.90 4.87 8.00
CA SER A 259 44.68 5.68 9.21
C SER A 259 45.27 7.09 9.06
N GLU A 260 44.53 8.11 9.48
CA GLU A 260 44.97 9.51 9.44
C GLU A 260 44.53 10.24 10.71
N PRO A 261 45.38 10.25 11.76
CA PRO A 261 45.07 10.90 13.03
C PRO A 261 44.78 12.40 12.85
N SER A 262 43.70 12.90 13.46
CA SER A 262 43.39 14.34 13.51
C SER A 262 43.59 14.89 14.92
N ASN A 263 44.08 16.13 15.00
CA ASN A 263 44.14 16.88 16.26
C ASN A 263 42.79 17.51 16.65
N ASN A 264 41.78 17.45 15.75
CA ASN A 264 40.42 17.87 16.03
C ASN A 264 39.55 16.67 16.39
N TRP A 265 38.38 16.92 17.00
CA TRP A 265 37.40 15.87 17.28
C TRP A 265 36.68 15.34 16.02
N PHE A 266 36.99 15.92 14.84
CA PHE A 266 36.50 15.53 13.51
C PHE A 266 37.66 15.41 12.51
N PRO A 267 37.52 14.63 11.42
CA PRO A 267 38.56 14.48 10.42
C PRO A 267 38.91 15.80 9.72
N THR A 268 40.19 15.99 9.39
CA THR A 268 40.70 17.22 8.73
C THR A 268 41.58 16.91 7.52
N ASP A 269 41.60 15.66 7.08
CA ASP A 269 42.41 15.16 5.97
C ASP A 269 42.02 15.77 4.62
N SER A 270 40.74 16.10 4.44
CA SER A 270 40.27 16.82 3.26
C SER A 270 39.01 17.62 3.58
N ALA A 271 38.76 18.68 2.80
CA ALA A 271 37.48 19.38 2.82
C ALA A 271 36.27 18.49 2.44
N TRP A 272 36.53 17.24 2.01
CA TRP A 272 35.57 16.30 1.42
C TRP A 272 35.35 15.01 2.26
N TRP A 273 35.88 14.91 3.49
CA TRP A 273 35.74 13.68 4.29
C TRP A 273 34.27 13.29 4.53
N TRP A 274 33.42 14.28 4.81
CA TRP A 274 31.98 14.10 5.03
C TRP A 274 31.24 13.69 3.75
N TRP A 275 31.85 13.88 2.58
CA TRP A 275 31.31 13.43 1.30
C TRP A 275 31.39 11.91 1.13
N ARG A 276 32.44 11.27 1.66
CA ARG A 276 32.67 9.81 1.53
C ARG A 276 31.52 8.99 2.12
N ALA A 277 30.84 9.49 3.15
CA ALA A 277 29.66 8.84 3.73
C ALA A 277 28.49 8.68 2.72
N SER A 278 28.41 9.54 1.70
CA SER A 278 27.43 9.43 0.61
C SER A 278 27.88 8.58 -0.57
N ARG A 279 29.09 7.99 -0.51
CA ARG A 279 29.71 7.17 -1.56
C ARG A 279 30.23 5.86 -0.96
N ALA A 280 29.45 5.27 -0.05
CA ALA A 280 29.84 4.07 0.68
C ALA A 280 29.94 2.82 -0.21
N ILE A 281 29.23 2.82 -1.34
CA ILE A 281 29.26 1.74 -2.34
C ILE A 281 30.00 2.26 -3.58
N PRO A 282 31.05 1.58 -4.07
CA PRO A 282 31.71 1.93 -5.32
C PRO A 282 30.75 1.98 -6.50
N GLY A 283 30.85 3.02 -7.32
CA GLY A 283 30.00 3.22 -8.51
C GLY A 283 28.55 3.59 -8.19
N ALA A 284 28.24 4.03 -6.96
CA ALA A 284 26.88 4.39 -6.55
C ALA A 284 26.84 5.60 -5.59
N ILE A 285 25.69 6.29 -5.58
CA ILE A 285 25.35 7.32 -4.59
C ILE A 285 24.52 6.66 -3.48
N THR A 286 24.95 6.83 -2.23
CA THR A 286 24.30 6.30 -1.02
C THR A 286 23.93 7.43 -0.07
N GLU A 287 23.34 8.49 -0.61
CA GLU A 287 22.88 9.64 0.18
C GLU A 287 21.76 9.26 1.14
N PHE A 288 21.70 10.02 2.24
CA PHE A 288 20.68 9.94 3.28
C PHE A 288 20.28 11.36 3.66
N PRO A 289 19.09 11.59 4.26
CA PRO A 289 18.57 12.95 4.36
C PRO A 289 19.46 13.93 5.14
N ALA A 290 20.13 13.49 6.20
CA ALA A 290 21.07 14.33 6.94
C ALA A 290 22.24 14.82 6.06
N PHE A 291 22.74 14.00 5.13
CA PHE A 291 23.72 14.43 4.12
C PHE A 291 23.12 15.49 3.20
N SER A 292 21.95 15.25 2.61
CA SER A 292 21.38 16.16 1.61
C SER A 292 21.00 17.53 2.22
N PHE A 293 20.50 17.55 3.46
CA PHE A 293 20.26 18.79 4.19
C PHE A 293 21.57 19.52 4.56
N LEU A 294 22.61 18.78 4.96
CA LEU A 294 23.93 19.38 5.20
C LEU A 294 24.54 19.94 3.91
N LEU A 295 24.39 19.24 2.79
CA LEU A 295 24.84 19.65 1.46
C LEU A 295 24.17 20.95 1.04
N GLY A 296 22.84 21.01 1.13
CA GLY A 296 22.04 22.19 0.81
C GLY A 296 21.57 22.27 -0.64
N ASP A 297 21.53 21.15 -1.34
CA ASP A 297 20.99 21.07 -2.69
C ASP A 297 19.48 20.90 -2.58
N MET A 298 18.72 21.89 -3.06
CA MET A 298 17.25 21.93 -2.93
C MET A 298 16.59 21.07 -4.02
N HIS A 299 17.08 19.85 -4.12
CA HIS A 299 16.70 18.92 -5.17
C HIS A 299 15.28 18.36 -5.03
N PRO A 300 14.67 17.91 -6.14
CA PRO A 300 13.36 17.26 -6.17
C PRO A 300 13.13 16.17 -5.12
N HIS A 301 14.12 15.28 -4.95
CA HIS A 301 14.03 14.14 -4.03
C HIS A 301 14.13 14.53 -2.55
N LEU A 302 14.76 15.65 -2.23
CA LEU A 302 14.80 16.21 -0.88
C LEU A 302 13.47 16.91 -0.57
N MET A 303 12.95 17.72 -1.51
CA MET A 303 11.68 18.42 -1.36
C MET A 303 10.48 17.47 -1.25
N SER A 304 10.58 16.27 -1.84
CA SER A 304 9.50 15.28 -1.87
C SER A 304 9.38 14.43 -0.60
N LEU A 305 10.37 14.44 0.31
CA LEU A 305 10.39 13.61 1.54
C LEU A 305 9.11 13.73 2.37
N ALA A 306 8.66 14.97 2.63
CA ALA A 306 7.43 15.22 3.38
C ALA A 306 6.19 14.70 2.66
N PHE A 307 6.17 14.70 1.32
CA PHE A 307 5.05 14.22 0.51
C PHE A 307 5.01 12.70 0.43
N LEU A 308 6.15 12.01 0.39
CA LEU A 308 6.22 10.55 0.48
C LEU A 308 5.73 10.06 1.85
N LEU A 309 6.14 10.72 2.93
CA LEU A 309 5.64 10.42 4.28
C LEU A 309 4.15 10.71 4.41
N PHE A 310 3.66 11.78 3.79
CA PHE A 310 2.23 12.09 3.73
C PHE A 310 1.43 11.03 2.96
N ALA A 311 1.91 10.57 1.81
CA ALA A 311 1.31 9.47 1.06
C ALA A 311 1.31 8.17 1.88
N THR A 312 2.35 7.93 2.68
CA THR A 312 2.41 6.82 3.63
C THR A 312 1.30 6.93 4.68
N SER A 313 1.07 8.12 5.24
CA SER A 313 -0.06 8.39 6.15
C SER A 313 -1.42 8.18 5.49
N LEU A 314 -1.60 8.61 4.24
CA LEU A 314 -2.83 8.34 3.47
C LEU A 314 -3.06 6.84 3.29
N SER A 315 -2.00 6.05 3.04
CA SER A 315 -2.12 4.60 2.93
C SER A 315 -2.66 3.97 4.22
N ILE A 316 -2.26 4.46 5.40
CA ILE A 316 -2.77 3.99 6.70
C ILE A 316 -4.25 4.37 6.85
N GLN A 317 -4.60 5.63 6.55
CA GLN A 317 -5.98 6.10 6.63
C GLN A 317 -6.91 5.28 5.72
N ILE A 318 -6.46 4.94 4.51
CA ILE A 318 -7.18 4.07 3.56
C ILE A 318 -7.36 2.66 4.14
N TYR A 319 -6.32 2.07 4.72
CA TYR A 319 -6.41 0.76 5.38
C TYR A 319 -7.43 0.77 6.54
N LEU A 320 -7.46 1.85 7.33
CA LEU A 320 -8.37 1.99 8.48
C LEU A 320 -9.84 2.23 8.06
N GLN A 321 -10.09 2.66 6.83
CA GLN A 321 -11.42 3.10 6.40
C GLN A 321 -12.40 1.94 6.24
N GLN A 322 -13.60 2.07 6.81
CA GLN A 322 -14.69 1.10 6.60
C GLN A 322 -15.53 1.49 5.39
N GLY A 323 -15.95 0.49 4.60
CA GLY A 323 -16.85 0.70 3.47
C GLY A 323 -16.21 1.36 2.24
N LEU A 324 -14.89 1.47 2.19
CA LEU A 324 -14.13 2.12 1.10
C LEU A 324 -14.57 1.66 -0.30
N LEU A 325 -14.76 0.36 -0.49
CA LEU A 325 -15.10 -0.26 -1.78
C LEU A 325 -16.62 -0.29 -2.08
N HIS A 326 -17.41 0.53 -1.38
CA HIS A 326 -18.84 0.67 -1.62
C HIS A 326 -19.11 1.92 -2.47
N LEU A 327 -19.99 1.80 -3.48
CA LEU A 327 -20.32 2.93 -4.37
C LEU A 327 -20.88 4.14 -3.60
N SER A 328 -21.65 3.91 -2.53
CA SER A 328 -22.16 4.99 -1.69
C SER A 328 -21.08 5.71 -0.86
N ALA A 329 -19.88 5.14 -0.74
CA ALA A 329 -18.79 5.73 0.01
C ALA A 329 -18.20 6.96 -0.69
N PHE A 330 -18.40 7.12 -2.00
CA PHE A 330 -17.93 8.28 -2.74
C PHE A 330 -18.48 9.60 -2.16
N LYS A 331 -19.74 9.59 -1.71
CA LYS A 331 -20.37 10.78 -1.09
C LYS A 331 -19.70 11.20 0.22
N SER A 332 -19.23 10.26 1.03
CA SER A 332 -18.65 10.55 2.35
C SER A 332 -17.12 10.60 2.36
N LEU A 333 -16.46 10.00 1.36
CA LEU A 333 -15.00 9.88 1.28
C LEU A 333 -14.36 10.73 0.17
N TRP A 334 -15.13 11.61 -0.49
CA TRP A 334 -14.58 12.49 -1.53
C TRP A 334 -13.32 13.27 -1.09
N PRO A 335 -13.16 13.78 0.15
CA PRO A 335 -11.95 14.51 0.53
C PRO A 335 -10.73 13.59 0.56
N LEU A 336 -10.90 12.36 1.09
CA LEU A 336 -9.84 11.35 1.12
C LEU A 336 -9.44 10.96 -0.31
N LEU A 337 -10.41 10.70 -1.19
CA LEU A 337 -10.12 10.30 -2.58
C LEU A 337 -9.46 11.43 -3.37
N LEU A 338 -9.95 12.67 -3.23
CA LEU A 338 -9.38 13.84 -3.89
C LEU A 338 -7.93 14.07 -3.46
N ILE A 339 -7.68 14.15 -2.15
CA ILE A 339 -6.34 14.40 -1.62
C ILE A 339 -5.38 13.25 -1.92
N THR A 340 -5.86 12.00 -1.94
CA THR A 340 -5.04 10.87 -2.39
C THR A 340 -4.63 11.01 -3.86
N SER A 341 -5.57 11.43 -4.72
CA SER A 341 -5.32 11.58 -6.16
C SER A 341 -4.36 12.74 -6.44
N ILE A 342 -4.57 13.89 -5.79
CA ILE A 342 -3.67 15.05 -5.89
C ILE A 342 -2.28 14.69 -5.35
N SER A 343 -2.20 14.01 -4.20
CA SER A 343 -0.92 13.61 -3.60
C SER A 343 -0.13 12.65 -4.49
N LEU A 344 -0.78 11.68 -5.15
CA LEU A 344 -0.11 10.77 -6.08
C LEU A 344 0.30 11.49 -7.36
N GLY A 345 -0.59 12.29 -7.95
CA GLY A 345 -0.30 13.06 -9.16
C GLY A 345 0.79 14.13 -8.94
N SER A 346 0.83 14.77 -7.76
CA SER A 346 1.88 15.75 -7.44
C SER A 346 3.25 15.09 -7.32
N LEU A 347 3.34 13.86 -6.80
CA LEU A 347 4.62 13.15 -6.71
C LEU A 347 5.22 12.91 -8.10
N ILE A 348 4.41 12.66 -9.13
CA ILE A 348 4.90 12.54 -10.52
C ILE A 348 5.64 13.79 -10.98
N VAL A 349 5.14 14.97 -10.61
CA VAL A 349 5.69 16.28 -11.02
C VAL A 349 6.81 16.76 -10.08
N THR A 350 6.74 16.42 -8.78
CA THR A 350 7.75 16.81 -7.79
C THR A 350 8.95 15.87 -7.80
N ASN A 351 8.76 14.56 -7.87
CA ASN A 351 9.82 13.55 -7.95
C ASN A 351 9.22 12.20 -8.38
N LEU A 352 9.26 11.88 -9.67
CA LEU A 352 8.61 10.70 -10.25
C LEU A 352 9.03 9.38 -9.56
N TRP A 353 10.24 9.30 -9.02
CA TRP A 353 10.72 8.11 -8.31
C TRP A 353 9.90 7.75 -7.08
N ASP A 354 9.24 8.70 -6.41
CA ASP A 354 8.42 8.45 -5.23
C ASP A 354 7.03 7.91 -5.56
N PHE A 355 6.55 8.14 -6.79
CA PHE A 355 5.22 7.72 -7.22
C PHE A 355 5.00 6.20 -7.12
N PRO A 356 5.91 5.33 -7.66
CA PRO A 356 5.76 3.88 -7.52
C PRO A 356 5.69 3.41 -6.06
N VAL A 357 6.44 4.05 -5.16
CA VAL A 357 6.46 3.69 -3.73
C VAL A 357 5.15 4.08 -3.05
N ALA A 358 4.70 5.32 -3.26
CA ALA A 358 3.43 5.81 -2.73
C ALA A 358 2.24 4.98 -3.26
N LEU A 359 2.25 4.65 -4.55
CA LEU A 359 1.26 3.79 -5.18
C LEU A 359 1.28 2.38 -4.57
N ALA A 360 2.46 1.77 -4.39
CA ALA A 360 2.58 0.43 -3.82
C ALA A 360 2.03 0.37 -2.38
N LEU A 361 2.30 1.39 -1.57
CA LEU A 361 1.73 1.53 -0.22
C LEU A 361 0.21 1.66 -0.25
N ILE A 362 -0.33 2.58 -1.06
CA ILE A 362 -1.78 2.82 -1.15
C ILE A 362 -2.51 1.61 -1.73
N ALA A 363 -2.02 1.02 -2.83
CA ALA A 363 -2.62 -0.14 -3.46
C ALA A 363 -2.62 -1.35 -2.52
N SER A 364 -1.52 -1.61 -1.83
CA SER A 364 -1.44 -2.68 -0.82
C SER A 364 -2.41 -2.44 0.34
N SER A 365 -2.55 -1.20 0.80
CA SER A 365 -3.53 -0.82 1.83
C SER A 365 -4.98 -1.02 1.36
N ILE A 366 -5.31 -0.77 0.09
CA ILE A 366 -6.63 -1.06 -0.48
C ILE A 366 -6.88 -2.58 -0.53
N LEU A 367 -5.89 -3.37 -0.94
CA LEU A 367 -5.99 -4.83 -0.97
C LEU A 367 -6.16 -5.42 0.44
N LEU A 368 -5.35 -4.96 1.40
CA LEU A 368 -5.45 -5.37 2.81
C LEU A 368 -6.78 -4.91 3.44
N ASN A 369 -7.29 -3.73 3.07
CA ASN A 369 -8.62 -3.28 3.49
C ASN A 369 -9.72 -4.20 2.95
N ALA A 370 -9.61 -4.62 1.68
CA ALA A 370 -10.54 -5.54 1.04
C ALA A 370 -10.57 -6.90 1.77
N ALA A 371 -9.39 -7.43 2.11
CA ALA A 371 -9.21 -8.67 2.86
C ALA A 371 -9.73 -8.57 4.32
N ARG A 372 -9.42 -7.46 5.00
CA ARG A 372 -9.83 -7.21 6.39
C ARG A 372 -11.35 -7.14 6.56
N ASN A 373 -12.05 -6.49 5.63
CA ASN A 373 -13.48 -6.20 5.77
C ASN A 373 -14.40 -7.34 5.33
N GLU A 374 -13.89 -8.56 5.11
CA GLU A 374 -14.67 -9.75 4.70
C GLU A 374 -15.75 -10.13 5.73
N ARG A 375 -16.96 -9.58 5.58
CA ARG A 375 -18.14 -9.99 6.35
C ARG A 375 -18.84 -11.17 5.68
N ARG A 376 -19.33 -12.12 6.50
CA ARG A 376 -20.03 -13.34 6.08
C ARG A 376 -21.39 -13.00 5.44
N LEU A 377 -21.46 -12.92 4.11
CA LEU A 377 -22.68 -13.39 3.45
C LEU A 377 -22.65 -14.93 3.52
N GLN A 378 -23.78 -15.58 3.68
CA GLN A 378 -23.91 -17.03 3.50
C GLN A 378 -24.59 -17.29 2.16
N LEU A 379 -23.90 -16.96 1.07
CA LEU A 379 -24.39 -17.26 -0.27
C LEU A 379 -24.50 -18.77 -0.46
N GLY A 380 -25.62 -19.24 -1.00
CA GLY A 380 -25.87 -20.67 -1.20
C GLY A 380 -26.41 -21.40 0.03
N LYS A 381 -26.99 -20.69 1.01
CA LYS A 381 -27.70 -21.34 2.13
C LYS A 381 -28.91 -22.13 1.62
N ALA A 382 -29.67 -21.57 0.68
CA ALA A 382 -30.74 -22.27 -0.04
C ALA A 382 -30.58 -22.05 -1.54
N ILE A 383 -30.81 -23.10 -2.31
CA ILE A 383 -30.76 -23.12 -3.77
C ILE A 383 -31.98 -23.90 -4.26
N VAL A 384 -32.64 -23.39 -5.30
CA VAL A 384 -33.64 -24.16 -6.05
C VAL A 384 -33.51 -23.84 -7.54
N MET A 385 -33.79 -24.82 -8.39
CA MET A 385 -33.57 -24.76 -9.83
C MET A 385 -34.75 -25.41 -10.57
N ASN A 386 -35.13 -24.85 -11.70
CA ASN A 386 -36.00 -25.49 -12.71
C ASN A 386 -35.37 -25.34 -14.11
N GLU A 387 -36.08 -25.72 -15.16
CA GLU A 387 -35.56 -25.68 -16.54
C GLU A 387 -35.06 -24.31 -17.01
N ASN A 388 -35.61 -23.21 -16.46
CA ASN A 388 -35.35 -21.85 -16.96
C ASN A 388 -34.73 -20.91 -15.93
N SER A 389 -34.74 -21.26 -14.64
CA SER A 389 -34.44 -20.35 -13.55
C SER A 389 -33.72 -21.03 -12.38
N LEU A 390 -32.75 -20.32 -11.82
CA LEU A 390 -31.97 -20.69 -10.65
C LEU A 390 -32.08 -19.58 -9.61
N LEU A 391 -32.41 -19.97 -8.39
CA LEU A 391 -32.52 -19.08 -7.25
C LEU A 391 -31.42 -19.41 -6.24
N ILE A 392 -30.74 -18.36 -5.78
CA ILE A 392 -29.68 -18.49 -4.77
C ILE A 392 -29.96 -17.48 -3.66
N SER A 393 -30.14 -17.96 -2.43
CA SER A 393 -30.22 -17.06 -1.27
C SER A 393 -28.84 -16.65 -0.78
N SER A 394 -28.76 -15.44 -0.25
CA SER A 394 -27.67 -15.00 0.60
C SER A 394 -28.24 -14.44 1.88
N THR A 395 -28.12 -15.20 2.95
CA THR A 395 -28.56 -14.82 4.29
C THR A 395 -27.40 -14.24 5.08
N THR A 396 -27.71 -13.57 6.19
CA THR A 396 -26.70 -13.01 7.08
C THR A 396 -26.77 -13.61 8.47
N GLY A 397 -25.60 -13.77 9.10
CA GLY A 397 -25.54 -14.17 10.50
C GLY A 397 -26.09 -13.08 11.44
N PRO A 398 -26.33 -13.41 12.73
CA PRO A 398 -27.13 -12.60 13.67
C PRO A 398 -26.51 -11.26 14.13
N GLN A 399 -25.59 -10.63 13.40
CA GLN A 399 -24.90 -9.40 13.83
C GLN A 399 -25.60 -8.09 13.36
N ASN A 400 -25.58 -7.07 14.22
CA ASN A 400 -26.27 -5.76 14.11
C ASN A 400 -25.81 -4.81 12.98
N ASN A 401 -25.13 -5.31 11.94
CA ASN A 401 -24.68 -4.46 10.83
C ASN A 401 -24.42 -5.26 9.55
N SER A 402 -25.15 -6.36 9.40
CA SER A 402 -25.04 -7.27 8.27
C SER A 402 -25.66 -6.66 7.00
N PRO A 403 -25.11 -6.94 5.80
CA PRO A 403 -25.77 -6.58 4.55
C PRO A 403 -27.16 -7.22 4.50
N MET A 404 -28.16 -6.57 3.90
CA MET A 404 -29.51 -7.14 3.91
C MET A 404 -29.55 -8.51 3.18
N PRO A 405 -30.27 -9.50 3.75
CA PRO A 405 -30.47 -10.77 3.08
C PRO A 405 -31.17 -10.56 1.73
N CYS A 406 -30.80 -11.36 0.73
CA CYS A 406 -31.37 -11.23 -0.61
C CYS A 406 -31.40 -12.57 -1.34
N VAL A 407 -32.27 -12.66 -2.34
CA VAL A 407 -32.35 -13.80 -3.25
C VAL A 407 -31.95 -13.32 -4.64
N ARG A 408 -31.02 -14.02 -5.29
CA ARG A 408 -30.58 -13.74 -6.65
C ARG A 408 -31.20 -14.73 -7.61
N ILE A 409 -31.68 -14.23 -8.74
CA ILE A 409 -32.33 -15.00 -9.80
C ILE A 409 -31.41 -15.02 -11.01
N PHE A 410 -31.19 -16.20 -11.56
CA PHE A 410 -30.43 -16.44 -12.77
C PHE A 410 -31.32 -17.16 -13.78
N ASN A 411 -31.26 -16.76 -15.05
CA ASN A 411 -31.94 -17.44 -16.14
C ASN A 411 -30.95 -18.32 -16.89
N PHE A 412 -31.42 -19.45 -17.41
CA PHE A 412 -30.61 -20.32 -18.25
C PHE A 412 -30.44 -19.73 -19.66
N SER A 413 -29.25 -19.86 -20.26
CA SER A 413 -28.93 -19.44 -21.63
C SER A 413 -27.98 -20.46 -22.28
N GLU A 414 -27.77 -20.39 -23.60
CA GLU A 414 -26.83 -21.29 -24.30
C GLU A 414 -25.39 -21.24 -23.75
N LYS A 415 -25.01 -20.15 -23.07
CA LYS A 415 -23.70 -19.98 -22.42
C LYS A 415 -23.73 -20.24 -20.90
N GLY A 416 -24.82 -20.81 -20.37
CA GLY A 416 -25.03 -21.10 -18.95
C GLY A 416 -25.92 -20.09 -18.21
N TRP A 417 -25.85 -20.10 -16.88
CA TRP A 417 -26.68 -19.27 -16.00
C TRP A 417 -26.29 -17.78 -16.03
N LYS A 418 -27.22 -16.90 -16.40
CA LYS A 418 -27.03 -15.43 -16.44
C LYS A 418 -27.85 -14.74 -15.37
N PHE A 419 -27.24 -13.81 -14.63
CA PHE A 419 -27.94 -13.01 -13.61
C PHE A 419 -29.09 -12.20 -14.24
N ASN A 420 -30.30 -12.34 -13.67
CA ASN A 420 -31.50 -11.64 -14.09
C ASN A 420 -31.86 -10.51 -13.10
N GLN A 421 -32.11 -10.87 -11.83
CA GLN A 421 -32.65 -9.93 -10.84
C GLN A 421 -32.20 -10.26 -9.40
N LYS A 422 -32.18 -9.24 -8.54
CA LYS A 422 -32.02 -9.37 -7.09
C LYS A 422 -33.33 -9.00 -6.39
N LEU A 423 -33.81 -9.85 -5.49
CA LEU A 423 -34.96 -9.61 -4.61
C LEU A 423 -34.48 -9.28 -3.19
N THR A 424 -35.03 -8.22 -2.59
CA THR A 424 -34.75 -7.76 -1.23
C THR A 424 -36.05 -7.38 -0.52
N ALA A 425 -36.08 -7.51 0.80
CA ALA A 425 -37.20 -7.10 1.65
C ALA A 425 -36.66 -6.20 2.78
N GLU A 426 -36.32 -4.96 2.41
CA GLU A 426 -35.63 -4.02 3.31
C GLU A 426 -36.46 -3.68 4.55
N GLU A 427 -37.78 -3.65 4.39
CA GLU A 427 -38.78 -3.38 5.42
C GLU A 427 -38.84 -4.43 6.54
N LEU A 428 -38.30 -5.64 6.32
CA LEU A 428 -38.29 -6.71 7.33
C LEU A 428 -37.06 -6.67 8.25
N GLY A 429 -36.05 -5.87 7.91
CA GLY A 429 -34.78 -5.82 8.63
C GLY A 429 -33.83 -6.99 8.32
N THR A 430 -32.63 -6.92 8.89
CA THR A 430 -31.49 -7.82 8.59
C THR A 430 -31.61 -9.23 9.18
N HIS A 431 -32.52 -9.44 10.14
CA HIS A 431 -32.70 -10.69 10.88
C HIS A 431 -34.06 -11.34 10.56
N SER A 432 -34.56 -11.13 9.36
CA SER A 432 -35.89 -11.59 8.94
C SER A 432 -35.93 -13.06 8.48
N GLY A 433 -34.78 -13.73 8.39
CA GLY A 433 -34.68 -15.06 7.77
C GLY A 433 -35.01 -15.07 6.28
N PHE A 434 -34.98 -13.92 5.60
CA PHE A 434 -35.35 -13.81 4.19
C PHE A 434 -34.45 -14.68 3.30
N GLY A 435 -35.03 -15.71 2.68
CA GLY A 435 -34.30 -16.67 1.85
C GLY A 435 -33.80 -17.90 2.59
N ASP A 436 -34.32 -18.19 3.78
CA ASP A 436 -34.04 -19.44 4.51
C ASP A 436 -34.60 -20.68 3.80
N ALA A 437 -35.73 -20.53 3.12
CA ALA A 437 -36.34 -21.54 2.25
C ALA A 437 -36.78 -20.89 0.95
N LEU A 438 -36.64 -21.61 -0.16
CA LEU A 438 -36.97 -21.15 -1.51
C LEU A 438 -37.78 -22.22 -2.23
N ALA A 439 -38.79 -21.79 -2.99
CA ALA A 439 -39.49 -22.63 -3.94
C ALA A 439 -39.76 -21.85 -5.24
N ILE A 440 -39.76 -22.55 -6.37
CA ILE A 440 -40.05 -22.00 -7.69
C ILE A 440 -40.95 -22.95 -8.46
N SER A 441 -41.96 -22.38 -9.12
CA SER A 441 -42.70 -23.03 -10.21
C SER A 441 -42.58 -22.18 -11.48
N GLU A 442 -43.26 -22.58 -12.56
CA GLU A 442 -43.24 -21.83 -13.83
C GLU A 442 -43.64 -20.36 -13.70
N SER A 443 -44.58 -20.03 -12.80
CA SER A 443 -45.18 -18.70 -12.72
C SER A 443 -44.99 -17.97 -11.38
N LEU A 444 -44.45 -18.64 -10.36
CA LEU A 444 -44.33 -18.09 -9.02
C LEU A 444 -43.01 -18.46 -8.30
N ILE A 445 -42.53 -17.56 -7.46
CA ILE A 445 -41.45 -17.80 -6.50
C ILE A 445 -42.00 -17.57 -5.10
N ALA A 446 -41.71 -18.48 -4.19
CA ALA A 446 -42.02 -18.32 -2.77
C ALA A 446 -40.72 -18.26 -1.95
N VAL A 447 -40.58 -17.23 -1.12
CA VAL A 447 -39.41 -16.99 -0.27
C VAL A 447 -39.81 -16.99 1.20
N GLY A 448 -39.30 -17.98 1.94
CA GLY A 448 -39.50 -18.09 3.38
C GLY A 448 -38.76 -17.01 4.16
N CYS A 449 -39.42 -16.46 5.17
CA CYS A 449 -38.89 -15.46 6.11
C CYS A 449 -39.32 -15.88 7.53
N SER A 450 -38.72 -16.97 8.01
CA SER A 450 -39.08 -17.66 9.26
C SER A 450 -38.95 -16.79 10.51
N GLU A 451 -38.07 -15.77 10.47
CA GLU A 451 -37.72 -14.91 11.61
C GLU A 451 -38.29 -13.48 11.49
N ALA A 452 -38.98 -13.14 10.40
CA ALA A 452 -39.48 -11.77 10.16
C ALA A 452 -40.57 -11.29 11.15
N SER A 453 -41.12 -12.20 11.97
CA SER A 453 -42.10 -11.90 13.02
C SER A 453 -42.13 -13.03 14.05
N LYS A 454 -42.92 -12.91 15.13
CA LYS A 454 -43.09 -14.00 16.12
C LYS A 454 -43.51 -15.33 15.48
N THR A 455 -44.28 -15.28 14.39
CA THR A 455 -44.78 -16.47 13.70
C THR A 455 -44.00 -16.83 12.45
N GLY A 456 -43.35 -15.87 11.78
CA GLY A 456 -42.74 -16.04 10.44
C GLY A 456 -43.72 -15.70 9.28
N ILE A 457 -43.19 -15.45 8.08
CA ILE A 457 -43.96 -15.12 6.86
C ILE A 457 -43.38 -15.79 5.59
N VAL A 458 -44.14 -15.83 4.50
CA VAL A 458 -43.64 -16.19 3.15
C VAL A 458 -43.97 -15.08 2.15
N ARG A 459 -42.98 -14.64 1.37
CA ARG A 459 -43.14 -13.65 0.29
C ARG A 459 -43.33 -14.37 -1.05
N VAL A 460 -44.40 -14.05 -1.76
CA VAL A 460 -44.71 -14.61 -3.08
C VAL A 460 -44.45 -13.56 -4.15
N TYR A 461 -43.73 -13.97 -5.19
CA TYR A 461 -43.42 -13.15 -6.36
C TYR A 461 -43.99 -13.81 -7.60
N LYS A 462 -44.52 -13.00 -8.52
CA LYS A 462 -45.01 -13.46 -9.82
C LYS A 462 -44.23 -12.82 -10.95
N LYS A 463 -44.12 -13.54 -12.07
CA LYS A 463 -43.45 -13.06 -13.28
C LYS A 463 -44.38 -12.07 -14.01
N SER A 464 -43.89 -10.86 -14.27
CA SER A 464 -44.55 -9.83 -15.07
C SER A 464 -43.53 -9.16 -15.97
N LYS A 465 -43.75 -9.22 -17.30
CA LYS A 465 -42.85 -8.65 -18.34
C LYS A 465 -41.36 -8.99 -18.10
N GLU A 466 -41.05 -10.27 -17.92
CA GLU A 466 -39.70 -10.81 -17.66
C GLU A 466 -39.04 -10.44 -16.31
N LYS A 467 -39.74 -9.76 -15.40
CA LYS A 467 -39.27 -9.49 -14.03
C LYS A 467 -40.15 -10.14 -12.98
N TRP A 468 -39.57 -10.49 -11.85
CA TRP A 468 -40.28 -11.01 -10.69
C TRP A 468 -40.69 -9.86 -9.78
N ILE A 469 -42.00 -9.68 -9.59
CA ILE A 469 -42.57 -8.58 -8.79
C ILE A 469 -43.25 -9.19 -7.56
N HIS A 470 -43.09 -8.54 -6.41
CA HIS A 470 -43.79 -8.94 -5.18
C HIS A 470 -45.31 -8.91 -5.42
N ASN A 471 -45.96 -10.05 -5.20
CA ASN A 471 -47.39 -10.23 -5.44
C ASN A 471 -48.17 -10.29 -4.12
N ALA A 472 -47.69 -11.08 -3.15
CA ALA A 472 -48.40 -11.29 -1.90
C ALA A 472 -47.46 -11.66 -0.73
N THR A 473 -47.97 -11.55 0.49
CA THR A 473 -47.28 -12.00 1.72
C THR A 473 -48.21 -12.96 2.45
N LEU A 474 -47.82 -14.23 2.52
CA LEU A 474 -48.58 -15.28 3.19
C LEU A 474 -48.27 -15.27 4.69
N ARG A 475 -49.31 -15.46 5.49
CA ARG A 475 -49.24 -15.54 6.95
C ARG A 475 -50.11 -16.70 7.44
N PRO A 476 -49.78 -17.34 8.57
CA PRO A 476 -50.75 -18.16 9.27
C PRO A 476 -51.90 -17.26 9.77
N SER A 477 -53.11 -17.80 9.92
CA SER A 477 -54.31 -17.05 10.36
C SER A 477 -54.05 -16.14 11.57
N GLN A 478 -54.77 -15.01 11.71
CA GLN A 478 -54.48 -13.95 12.70
C GLN A 478 -54.35 -14.38 14.18
N ASN A 479 -54.93 -15.51 14.59
CA ASN A 479 -54.85 -16.04 15.96
C ASN A 479 -53.95 -17.29 16.11
N SER A 480 -53.02 -17.53 15.18
CA SER A 480 -52.14 -18.71 15.20
C SER A 480 -50.96 -18.55 16.16
N LYS A 481 -50.61 -19.63 16.88
CA LYS A 481 -49.37 -19.74 17.67
C LYS A 481 -48.17 -20.24 16.84
N ALA A 482 -48.36 -20.50 15.54
CA ALA A 482 -47.36 -21.10 14.67
C ALA A 482 -46.02 -20.36 14.72
N THR A 483 -44.99 -21.00 15.27
CA THR A 483 -43.61 -20.53 15.27
C THR A 483 -42.87 -21.04 14.02
N LYS A 484 -41.94 -20.22 13.51
CA LYS A 484 -41.12 -20.49 12.31
C LYS A 484 -41.90 -20.84 11.03
N PHE A 485 -43.08 -20.26 10.82
CA PHE A 485 -43.80 -20.34 9.54
C PHE A 485 -42.90 -19.88 8.38
N GLY A 486 -42.74 -20.71 7.36
CA GLY A 486 -41.84 -20.46 6.23
C GLY A 486 -40.44 -21.06 6.39
N CYS A 487 -40.22 -21.93 7.37
CA CYS A 487 -38.95 -22.67 7.55
C CYS A 487 -38.70 -23.74 6.47
N SER A 488 -39.75 -24.17 5.77
CA SER A 488 -39.73 -25.03 4.59
C SER A 488 -40.87 -24.62 3.69
N VAL A 489 -40.59 -24.48 2.40
CA VAL A 489 -41.56 -24.04 1.39
C VAL A 489 -41.34 -24.89 0.15
N SER A 490 -42.43 -25.35 -0.45
CA SER A 490 -42.43 -26.04 -1.74
C SER A 490 -43.63 -25.54 -2.55
N ALA A 491 -43.47 -25.43 -3.87
CA ALA A 491 -44.51 -24.88 -4.74
C ALA A 491 -44.53 -25.62 -6.06
N ASP A 492 -45.71 -26.10 -6.43
CA ASP A 492 -45.95 -26.75 -7.71
C ASP A 492 -47.44 -26.67 -8.07
N SER A 493 -47.78 -26.70 -9.36
CA SER A 493 -49.16 -26.79 -9.86
C SER A 493 -50.16 -25.77 -9.24
N GLY A 494 -49.69 -24.55 -8.94
CA GLY A 494 -50.51 -23.48 -8.34
C GLY A 494 -50.75 -23.62 -6.83
N VAL A 495 -50.15 -24.61 -6.17
CA VAL A 495 -50.20 -24.84 -4.72
C VAL A 495 -48.87 -24.45 -4.08
N ILE A 496 -48.92 -23.73 -2.96
CA ILE A 496 -47.75 -23.47 -2.11
C ILE A 496 -47.93 -24.19 -0.78
N ALA A 497 -47.06 -25.15 -0.52
CA ALA A 497 -46.95 -25.83 0.77
C ALA A 497 -45.96 -25.09 1.67
N VAL A 498 -46.39 -24.76 2.89
CA VAL A 498 -45.58 -24.04 3.88
C VAL A 498 -45.57 -24.79 5.19
N GLY A 499 -44.37 -25.12 5.68
CA GLY A 499 -44.18 -25.70 7.01
C GLY A 499 -44.09 -24.65 8.12
N SER A 500 -44.60 -25.00 9.30
CA SER A 500 -44.31 -24.38 10.59
C SER A 500 -44.07 -25.46 11.65
N GLU A 501 -43.66 -25.10 12.86
CA GLU A 501 -43.46 -26.09 13.95
C GLU A 501 -44.77 -26.76 14.41
N GLU A 502 -45.95 -26.23 14.07
CA GLU A 502 -47.25 -26.74 14.52
C GLU A 502 -48.09 -27.37 13.41
N LYS A 503 -48.02 -26.84 12.19
CA LYS A 503 -48.89 -27.21 11.07
C LYS A 503 -48.16 -27.10 9.73
N VAL A 504 -48.65 -27.86 8.76
CA VAL A 504 -48.37 -27.62 7.34
C VAL A 504 -49.58 -26.93 6.73
N TYR A 505 -49.36 -25.82 6.02
CA TYR A 505 -50.39 -25.03 5.38
C TYR A 505 -50.30 -25.17 3.87
N LEU A 506 -51.43 -25.36 3.20
CA LEU A 506 -51.53 -25.31 1.75
C LEU A 506 -52.29 -24.06 1.31
N PHE A 507 -51.64 -23.31 0.44
CA PHE A 507 -52.19 -22.10 -0.16
C PHE A 507 -52.47 -22.32 -1.63
N ASN A 508 -53.62 -21.81 -2.08
CA ASN A 508 -53.94 -21.66 -3.49
C ASN A 508 -54.38 -20.21 -3.74
N GLU A 509 -54.33 -19.81 -5.00
CA GLU A 509 -54.79 -18.50 -5.42
C GLU A 509 -56.27 -18.57 -5.85
N THR A 510 -57.05 -17.59 -5.41
CA THR A 510 -58.44 -17.37 -5.81
C THR A 510 -58.60 -15.97 -6.39
N GLU A 511 -59.75 -15.64 -6.98
CA GLU A 511 -60.06 -14.29 -7.46
C GLU A 511 -59.91 -13.20 -6.38
N LYS A 512 -60.03 -13.56 -5.10
CA LYS A 512 -59.89 -12.66 -3.94
C LYS A 512 -58.48 -12.66 -3.34
N GLY A 513 -57.52 -13.36 -3.96
CA GLY A 513 -56.14 -13.50 -3.50
C GLY A 513 -55.81 -14.89 -2.94
N TRP A 514 -54.67 -14.99 -2.26
CA TRP A 514 -54.17 -16.24 -1.68
C TRP A 514 -54.95 -16.62 -0.42
N VAL A 515 -55.47 -17.84 -0.39
CA VAL A 515 -56.21 -18.38 0.77
C VAL A 515 -55.60 -19.69 1.24
N ILE A 516 -55.70 -19.95 2.54
CA ILE A 516 -55.42 -21.27 3.11
C ILE A 516 -56.64 -22.14 2.81
N PHE A 517 -56.51 -23.08 1.88
CA PHE A 517 -57.61 -24.00 1.58
C PHE A 517 -57.53 -25.28 2.42
N GLU A 518 -56.33 -25.63 2.91
CA GLU A 518 -56.15 -26.81 3.77
C GLU A 518 -54.96 -26.62 4.74
N SER A 519 -55.04 -27.25 5.92
CA SER A 519 -53.93 -27.27 6.87
C SER A 519 -53.91 -28.57 7.66
N PHE A 520 -52.73 -29.13 7.88
CA PHE A 520 -52.55 -30.39 8.60
C PHE A 520 -51.90 -30.14 9.96
N PRO A 521 -52.50 -30.61 11.07
CA PRO A 521 -51.88 -30.54 12.38
C PRO A 521 -50.71 -31.52 12.51
N ILE A 522 -49.70 -31.11 13.26
CA ILE A 522 -48.58 -31.95 13.67
C ILE A 522 -48.85 -32.38 15.12
N GLU A 523 -49.39 -33.58 15.30
CA GLU A 523 -49.78 -34.13 16.62
C GLU A 523 -48.57 -34.68 17.40
N THR A 524 -47.76 -33.81 18.01
CA THR A 524 -46.63 -34.28 18.83
C THR A 524 -46.27 -33.32 19.97
N ASN A 525 -45.90 -33.87 21.13
CA ASN A 525 -45.60 -33.14 22.38
C ASN A 525 -44.18 -32.53 22.49
N ASN A 526 -43.39 -32.48 21.41
CA ASN A 526 -41.96 -32.10 21.49
C ASN A 526 -41.68 -30.75 20.81
N SER A 527 -40.96 -29.86 21.52
CA SER A 527 -40.66 -28.48 21.09
C SER A 527 -39.46 -28.33 20.13
N GLU A 528 -38.71 -29.40 19.84
CA GLU A 528 -37.51 -29.38 18.99
C GLU A 528 -37.71 -30.17 17.68
N GLN A 529 -38.64 -29.73 16.83
CA GLN A 529 -38.98 -30.44 15.60
C GLN A 529 -38.68 -29.63 14.35
N ALA A 530 -38.21 -30.34 13.30
CA ALA A 530 -38.04 -29.77 11.97
C ALA A 530 -39.09 -30.34 11.02
N VAL A 531 -39.74 -29.46 10.26
CA VAL A 531 -40.74 -29.82 9.25
C VAL A 531 -40.16 -29.56 7.87
N LYS A 532 -40.26 -30.56 6.99
CA LYS A 532 -39.86 -30.47 5.58
C LYS A 532 -41.02 -30.85 4.69
N VAL A 533 -41.31 -30.01 3.70
CA VAL A 533 -42.42 -30.20 2.78
C VAL A 533 -41.93 -30.27 1.33
N SER A 534 -42.51 -31.16 0.54
CA SER A 534 -42.31 -31.24 -0.90
C SER A 534 -43.65 -31.55 -1.56
N VAL A 535 -44.11 -30.68 -2.46
CA VAL A 535 -45.35 -30.85 -3.23
C VAL A 535 -44.99 -31.04 -4.70
N HIS A 536 -45.64 -32.00 -5.35
CA HIS A 536 -45.48 -32.28 -6.77
C HIS A 536 -46.78 -32.92 -7.28
N ASN A 537 -47.40 -32.30 -8.27
CA ASN A 537 -48.71 -32.68 -8.80
C ASN A 537 -49.75 -32.87 -7.68
N ASN A 538 -50.33 -34.08 -7.59
CA ASN A 538 -51.40 -34.41 -6.63
C ASN A 538 -50.86 -35.05 -5.34
N TYR A 539 -49.57 -34.95 -5.06
CA TYR A 539 -48.93 -35.53 -3.88
C TYR A 539 -48.19 -34.47 -3.05
N LEU A 540 -48.22 -34.65 -1.74
CA LEU A 540 -47.53 -33.82 -0.77
C LEU A 540 -46.82 -34.74 0.22
N ALA A 541 -45.50 -34.65 0.25
CA ALA A 541 -44.67 -35.32 1.23
C ALA A 541 -44.37 -34.35 2.38
N VAL A 542 -44.66 -34.78 3.61
CA VAL A 542 -44.38 -34.06 4.85
C VAL A 542 -43.47 -34.91 5.72
N GLY A 543 -42.25 -34.45 5.92
CA GLY A 543 -41.28 -35.03 6.85
C GLY A 543 -41.33 -34.33 8.19
N LEU A 544 -41.50 -35.11 9.25
CA LEU A 544 -41.44 -34.68 10.63
C LEU A 544 -40.21 -35.30 11.28
N THR A 545 -39.24 -34.46 11.64
CA THR A 545 -37.99 -34.90 12.27
C THR A 545 -37.99 -34.54 13.75
N THR A 546 -37.73 -35.53 14.60
CA THR A 546 -37.45 -35.36 16.04
C THR A 546 -36.00 -35.75 16.33
N PRO A 547 -35.42 -35.44 17.51
CA PRO A 547 -34.02 -35.77 17.82
C PRO A 547 -33.66 -37.26 17.75
N SER A 548 -34.64 -38.17 17.87
CA SER A 548 -34.40 -39.62 17.95
C SER A 548 -35.14 -40.44 16.90
N SER A 549 -36.02 -39.84 16.08
CA SER A 549 -36.83 -40.55 15.08
C SER A 549 -37.35 -39.56 14.02
N GLY A 550 -38.08 -40.08 13.02
CA GLY A 550 -38.89 -39.22 12.17
C GLY A 550 -39.94 -40.00 11.39
N VAL A 551 -40.92 -39.26 10.90
CA VAL A 551 -42.09 -39.80 10.19
C VAL A 551 -42.27 -39.06 8.87
N LEU A 552 -42.40 -39.81 7.78
CA LEU A 552 -42.83 -39.32 6.49
C LEU A 552 -44.35 -39.56 6.36
N ARG A 553 -45.10 -38.50 6.08
CA ARG A 553 -46.52 -38.58 5.72
C ARG A 553 -46.69 -38.17 4.26
N ILE A 554 -47.32 -39.04 3.48
CA ILE A 554 -47.65 -38.75 2.09
C ILE A 554 -49.15 -38.51 2.01
N TYR A 555 -49.52 -37.30 1.60
CA TYR A 555 -50.89 -36.91 1.32
C TYR A 555 -51.15 -36.97 -0.18
N ARG A 556 -52.38 -37.33 -0.55
CA ARG A 556 -52.83 -37.37 -1.93
C ARG A 556 -54.05 -36.48 -2.09
N MET A 557 -54.06 -35.67 -3.13
CA MET A 557 -55.21 -34.86 -3.52
C MET A 557 -56.21 -35.71 -4.30
N ALA A 558 -57.45 -35.79 -3.80
CA ALA A 558 -58.56 -36.46 -4.48
C ALA A 558 -59.71 -35.46 -4.68
N ARG A 559 -60.00 -35.14 -5.95
CA ARG A 559 -60.96 -34.10 -6.39
C ARG A 559 -60.60 -32.70 -5.85
N THR A 560 -60.87 -32.41 -4.58
CA THR A 560 -60.68 -31.10 -3.96
C THR A 560 -60.17 -31.14 -2.51
N ARG A 561 -59.86 -32.32 -1.95
CA ARG A 561 -59.33 -32.46 -0.58
C ARG A 561 -58.07 -33.31 -0.56
N TRP A 562 -57.16 -32.98 0.35
CA TRP A 562 -55.98 -33.76 0.63
C TRP A 562 -56.25 -34.75 1.76
N SER A 563 -56.01 -36.03 1.50
CA SER A 563 -56.11 -37.07 2.53
C SER A 563 -54.76 -37.74 2.73
N LEU A 564 -54.45 -38.11 3.97
CA LEU A 564 -53.28 -38.94 4.28
C LEU A 564 -53.41 -40.26 3.51
N SER A 565 -52.52 -40.48 2.56
CA SER A 565 -52.48 -41.70 1.75
C SER A 565 -51.71 -42.79 2.49
N GLN A 566 -50.50 -42.46 2.97
CA GLN A 566 -49.60 -43.40 3.65
C GLN A 566 -48.71 -42.66 4.66
N GLN A 567 -48.23 -43.40 5.65
CA GLN A 567 -47.24 -42.95 6.63
C GLN A 567 -46.12 -43.98 6.72
N PHE A 568 -44.88 -43.50 6.87
CA PHE A 568 -43.70 -44.33 7.09
C PHE A 568 -42.89 -43.77 8.26
N SER A 569 -42.57 -44.62 9.23
CA SER A 569 -41.58 -44.34 10.27
C SER A 569 -40.15 -44.48 9.71
N SER A 570 -39.18 -43.84 10.36
CA SER A 570 -37.76 -43.98 9.99
C SER A 570 -37.31 -45.44 9.97
N SER A 571 -37.78 -46.26 10.93
CA SER A 571 -37.54 -47.70 10.98
C SER A 571 -38.11 -48.47 9.79
N GLU A 572 -39.35 -48.16 9.35
CA GLU A 572 -39.96 -48.80 8.17
C GLU A 572 -39.25 -48.41 6.87
N MET A 573 -38.69 -47.21 6.80
CA MET A 573 -37.85 -46.77 5.68
C MET A 573 -36.42 -47.33 5.74
N GLY A 574 -36.03 -47.99 6.83
CA GLY A 574 -34.68 -48.51 7.05
C GLY A 574 -33.61 -47.43 7.24
N ILE A 575 -34.02 -46.21 7.62
CA ILE A 575 -33.11 -45.09 7.93
C ILE A 575 -33.10 -44.81 9.44
N ARG A 576 -31.93 -44.43 9.98
CA ARG A 576 -31.80 -44.18 11.43
C ARG A 576 -32.72 -43.05 11.91
N GLN A 577 -32.71 -41.94 11.17
CA GLN A 577 -33.47 -40.74 11.48
C GLN A 577 -33.76 -40.03 10.16
N LEU A 578 -34.92 -39.37 10.09
CA LEU A 578 -35.31 -38.55 8.95
C LEU A 578 -34.45 -37.27 8.97
N GLY A 579 -33.67 -37.09 7.92
CA GLY A 579 -32.66 -36.04 7.74
C GLY A 579 -33.25 -34.71 7.31
N GLY A 580 -32.40 -33.82 6.79
CA GLY A 580 -32.71 -32.40 6.60
C GLY A 580 -33.55 -32.03 5.38
N SER A 581 -33.90 -32.96 4.48
CA SER A 581 -34.47 -32.63 3.17
C SER A 581 -35.33 -33.75 2.57
N ILE A 582 -36.33 -33.36 1.77
CA ILE A 582 -37.20 -34.26 0.99
C ILE A 582 -37.32 -33.69 -0.42
N ALA A 583 -37.25 -34.56 -1.43
CA ALA A 583 -37.50 -34.20 -2.82
C ALA A 583 -38.41 -35.25 -3.48
N MET A 584 -39.23 -34.84 -4.45
CA MET A 584 -40.24 -35.70 -5.08
C MET A 584 -40.34 -35.39 -6.58
N ASN A 585 -40.60 -36.42 -7.37
CA ASN A 585 -41.03 -36.33 -8.76
C ASN A 585 -42.25 -37.23 -8.98
N ASP A 586 -42.61 -37.52 -10.24
CA ASP A 586 -43.82 -38.30 -10.56
C ASP A 586 -43.83 -39.73 -10.01
N ASP A 587 -42.65 -40.35 -9.94
CA ASP A 587 -42.48 -41.78 -9.66
C ASP A 587 -41.75 -42.07 -8.35
N HIS A 588 -41.03 -41.09 -7.79
CA HIS A 588 -40.15 -41.28 -6.65
C HIS A 588 -40.32 -40.18 -5.58
N VAL A 589 -40.25 -40.61 -4.32
CA VAL A 589 -40.03 -39.73 -3.16
C VAL A 589 -38.68 -40.08 -2.55
N VAL A 590 -37.82 -39.09 -2.44
CA VAL A 590 -36.48 -39.22 -1.87
C VAL A 590 -36.47 -38.54 -0.51
N VAL A 591 -36.21 -39.33 0.53
CA VAL A 591 -36.17 -38.88 1.91
C VAL A 591 -34.75 -38.98 2.41
N ALA A 592 -34.16 -37.84 2.73
CA ALA A 592 -32.84 -37.83 3.32
C ALA A 592 -32.91 -38.37 4.75
N GLY A 593 -31.88 -39.10 5.17
CA GLY A 593 -31.67 -39.59 6.53
C GLY A 593 -30.24 -39.31 7.00
N ILE A 594 -29.96 -39.46 8.30
CA ILE A 594 -28.57 -39.32 8.79
C ILE A 594 -27.74 -40.50 8.27
N GLY A 595 -26.81 -40.22 7.36
CA GLY A 595 -25.90 -41.19 6.76
C GLY A 595 -26.51 -42.14 5.73
N SER A 596 -27.76 -41.92 5.31
CA SER A 596 -28.47 -42.74 4.32
C SER A 596 -29.59 -41.95 3.65
N VAL A 597 -30.05 -42.38 2.48
CA VAL A 597 -31.20 -41.76 1.78
C VAL A 597 -32.16 -42.86 1.37
N ALA A 598 -33.42 -42.77 1.79
CA ALA A 598 -34.47 -43.70 1.37
C ALA A 598 -35.13 -43.22 0.08
N VAL A 599 -35.27 -44.13 -0.88
CA VAL A 599 -36.00 -43.90 -2.13
C VAL A 599 -37.27 -44.74 -2.08
N LEU A 600 -38.42 -44.06 -2.14
CA LEU A 600 -39.72 -44.68 -2.30
C LEU A 600 -40.13 -44.60 -3.75
N LYS A 601 -40.58 -45.71 -4.32
CA LYS A 601 -41.11 -45.78 -5.69
C LYS A 601 -42.62 -45.97 -5.66
N LYS A 602 -43.29 -45.28 -6.57
CA LYS A 602 -44.73 -45.42 -6.78
C LYS A 602 -45.06 -46.73 -7.48
N GLN A 603 -45.93 -47.52 -6.88
CA GLN A 603 -46.51 -48.73 -7.46
C GLN A 603 -48.03 -48.55 -7.57
N LYS A 604 -48.51 -48.24 -8.78
CA LYS A 604 -49.91 -47.86 -9.07
C LYS A 604 -50.34 -46.64 -8.24
N THR A 605 -50.89 -46.86 -7.04
CA THR A 605 -51.38 -45.83 -6.12
C THR A 605 -50.65 -45.76 -4.78
N ASN A 606 -49.84 -46.78 -4.45
CA ASN A 606 -49.12 -46.87 -3.18
C ASN A 606 -47.62 -46.63 -3.40
N TRP A 607 -46.99 -46.03 -2.41
CA TRP A 607 -45.55 -45.86 -2.30
C TRP A 607 -44.97 -47.05 -1.54
N VAL A 608 -43.84 -47.55 -2.02
CA VAL A 608 -43.06 -48.58 -1.30
C VAL A 608 -41.60 -48.16 -1.29
N VAL A 609 -40.90 -48.50 -0.20
CA VAL A 609 -39.45 -48.29 -0.11
C VAL A 609 -38.80 -49.20 -1.14
N SER A 610 -38.25 -48.63 -2.21
CA SER A 610 -37.64 -49.39 -3.29
C SER A 610 -36.16 -49.65 -3.03
N GLN A 611 -35.47 -48.67 -2.42
CA GLN A 611 -34.02 -48.75 -2.22
C GLN A 611 -33.56 -47.80 -1.10
N ILE A 612 -32.46 -48.14 -0.44
CA ILE A 612 -31.72 -47.24 0.45
C ILE A 612 -30.35 -46.98 -0.19
N LEU A 613 -29.98 -45.71 -0.29
CA LEU A 613 -28.72 -45.25 -0.85
C LEU A 613 -27.74 -44.92 0.27
N TYR A 614 -26.50 -45.39 0.11
CA TYR A 614 -25.39 -45.12 1.01
C TYR A 614 -24.23 -44.50 0.22
N PRO A 615 -23.45 -43.59 0.84
CA PRO A 615 -22.21 -43.12 0.25
C PRO A 615 -21.18 -44.26 0.17
N SER A 616 -20.19 -44.15 -0.71
CA SER A 616 -19.10 -45.15 -0.80
C SER A 616 -18.31 -45.30 0.51
N LYS A 617 -18.22 -44.21 1.28
CA LYS A 617 -17.62 -44.15 2.62
C LYS A 617 -18.65 -43.62 3.63
N PRO A 618 -18.82 -44.27 4.79
CA PRO A 618 -19.75 -43.81 5.82
C PRO A 618 -19.49 -42.35 6.22
N SER A 619 -20.53 -41.53 6.17
CA SER A 619 -20.52 -40.13 6.63
C SER A 619 -21.87 -39.82 7.25
N GLU A 620 -21.89 -39.31 8.48
CA GLU A 620 -23.12 -38.90 9.16
C GLU A 620 -23.78 -37.68 8.50
N SER A 621 -23.01 -36.88 7.75
CA SER A 621 -23.53 -35.71 7.04
C SER A 621 -24.12 -36.05 5.66
N PHE A 622 -23.98 -37.29 5.18
CA PHE A 622 -24.69 -37.73 3.98
C PHE A 622 -26.19 -37.69 4.21
N GLY A 623 -26.93 -37.03 3.31
CA GLY A 623 -28.36 -36.78 3.49
C GLY A 623 -28.68 -35.42 4.14
N GLU A 624 -27.75 -34.47 4.11
CA GLU A 624 -28.01 -33.10 4.55
C GLU A 624 -29.05 -32.41 3.64
N SER A 625 -28.87 -32.55 2.33
CA SER A 625 -29.77 -32.02 1.32
C SER A 625 -29.91 -32.99 0.16
N VAL A 626 -31.10 -33.06 -0.46
CA VAL A 626 -31.38 -33.94 -1.60
C VAL A 626 -32.13 -33.19 -2.69
N ALA A 627 -31.83 -33.52 -3.94
CA ALA A 627 -32.59 -33.10 -5.11
C ALA A 627 -32.70 -34.26 -6.09
N ILE A 628 -33.81 -34.34 -6.81
CA ILE A 628 -34.11 -35.40 -7.77
C ILE A 628 -34.62 -34.78 -9.08
N ASP A 629 -34.18 -35.31 -10.20
CA ASP A 629 -34.84 -35.16 -11.51
C ASP A 629 -35.29 -36.54 -12.04
N ASN A 630 -35.69 -36.64 -13.30
CA ASN A 630 -36.19 -37.91 -13.86
C ASN A 630 -35.11 -38.99 -14.01
N THR A 631 -33.81 -38.65 -13.91
CA THR A 631 -32.69 -39.56 -14.22
C THR A 631 -31.66 -39.65 -13.08
N PHE A 632 -31.58 -38.63 -12.23
CA PHE A 632 -30.54 -38.44 -11.23
C PHE A 632 -31.08 -38.05 -9.86
N ILE A 633 -30.43 -38.57 -8.83
CA ILE A 633 -30.52 -38.09 -7.45
C ILE A 633 -29.18 -37.48 -7.08
N VAL A 634 -29.20 -36.26 -6.55
CA VAL A 634 -28.03 -35.58 -5.98
C VAL A 634 -28.21 -35.45 -4.48
N VAL A 635 -27.23 -35.94 -3.73
CA VAL A 635 -27.20 -35.91 -2.26
C VAL A 635 -26.02 -35.08 -1.78
N GLY A 636 -26.27 -34.08 -0.95
CA GLY A 636 -25.25 -33.27 -0.29
C GLY A 636 -24.76 -33.88 1.02
N ALA A 637 -23.47 -33.73 1.29
CA ALA A 637 -22.84 -34.05 2.57
C ALA A 637 -21.90 -32.92 3.00
N ASN A 638 -22.32 -32.08 3.94
CA ASN A 638 -21.61 -30.84 4.29
C ASN A 638 -20.37 -31.01 5.19
N ASN A 639 -20.12 -32.19 5.77
CA ASN A 639 -18.89 -32.51 6.51
C ASN A 639 -18.24 -33.80 5.98
N GLU A 640 -16.91 -33.87 6.05
CA GLU A 640 -16.20 -35.14 5.91
C GLU A 640 -16.16 -35.88 7.25
N SER A 641 -15.97 -37.19 7.21
CA SER A 641 -15.87 -38.07 8.38
C SER A 641 -14.68 -37.74 9.31
N ASN A 642 -13.82 -36.78 8.94
CA ASN A 642 -12.72 -36.28 9.77
C ASN A 642 -13.13 -34.96 10.45
N PRO A 643 -13.23 -34.88 11.78
CA PRO A 643 -13.69 -33.69 12.53
C PRO A 643 -12.90 -32.40 12.26
N SER A 644 -11.71 -32.52 11.67
CA SER A 644 -10.80 -31.42 11.34
C SER A 644 -11.00 -30.81 9.93
N SER A 645 -11.86 -31.40 9.07
CA SER A 645 -12.14 -30.94 7.69
C SER A 645 -13.64 -31.01 7.37
N ARG A 646 -14.28 -29.85 7.21
CA ARG A 646 -15.68 -29.65 6.75
C ARG A 646 -15.74 -29.06 5.35
N SER A 647 -14.99 -29.64 4.41
CA SER A 647 -14.97 -29.23 2.99
C SER A 647 -16.31 -29.55 2.30
N GLY A 648 -16.89 -30.71 2.59
CA GLY A 648 -18.18 -31.18 2.06
C GLY A 648 -18.11 -31.76 0.64
N LYS A 649 -19.08 -32.59 0.26
CA LYS A 649 -19.14 -33.35 -1.01
C LYS A 649 -20.57 -33.54 -1.51
N LEU A 650 -20.68 -33.96 -2.76
CA LEU A 650 -21.94 -34.35 -3.41
C LEU A 650 -21.82 -35.77 -3.93
N PHE A 651 -22.92 -36.50 -3.88
CA PHE A 651 -23.04 -37.86 -4.40
C PHE A 651 -24.16 -37.87 -5.43
N VAL A 652 -23.87 -38.40 -6.62
CA VAL A 652 -24.81 -38.50 -7.73
C VAL A 652 -25.14 -39.97 -7.96
N TYR A 653 -26.43 -40.28 -8.00
CA TYR A 653 -26.96 -41.60 -8.33
C TYR A 653 -27.76 -41.50 -9.62
N GLU A 654 -27.55 -42.44 -10.53
CA GLU A 654 -28.26 -42.51 -11.82
C GLU A 654 -29.26 -43.67 -11.80
N LEU A 655 -30.44 -43.46 -12.37
CA LEU A 655 -31.44 -44.49 -12.56
C LEU A 655 -31.01 -45.42 -13.70
N SER A 656 -30.66 -46.66 -13.36
CA SER A 656 -30.30 -47.69 -14.34
C SER A 656 -31.51 -48.15 -15.16
N LYS A 657 -31.27 -48.73 -16.34
CA LYS A 657 -32.32 -49.33 -17.20
C LYS A 657 -33.16 -50.40 -16.48
N ASN A 658 -32.62 -51.01 -15.42
CA ASN A 658 -33.29 -52.03 -14.62
C ASN A 658 -34.16 -51.43 -13.51
N GLY A 659 -34.25 -50.10 -13.42
CA GLY A 659 -35.09 -49.38 -12.45
C GLY A 659 -34.49 -49.23 -11.06
N PHE A 660 -33.20 -49.54 -10.87
CA PHE A 660 -32.44 -49.33 -9.62
C PHE A 660 -31.54 -48.10 -9.73
N TRP A 661 -31.33 -47.41 -8.62
CA TRP A 661 -30.41 -46.28 -8.52
C TRP A 661 -29.01 -46.78 -8.21
N SER A 662 -28.04 -46.47 -9.07
CA SER A 662 -26.63 -46.84 -8.87
C SER A 662 -25.77 -45.61 -8.64
N ALA A 663 -24.78 -45.72 -7.74
CA ALA A 663 -23.80 -44.66 -7.53
C ALA A 663 -23.07 -44.37 -8.86
N HIS A 664 -23.15 -43.13 -9.33
CA HIS A 664 -22.64 -42.71 -10.63
C HIS A 664 -21.40 -41.83 -10.48
N ALA A 665 -21.42 -40.85 -9.55
CA ALA A 665 -20.27 -39.98 -9.32
C ALA A 665 -20.20 -39.41 -7.89
N GLU A 666 -18.99 -39.10 -7.45
CA GLU A 666 -18.71 -38.26 -6.28
C GLU A 666 -18.10 -36.95 -6.73
N LEU A 667 -18.72 -35.84 -6.35
CA LEU A 667 -18.30 -34.52 -6.80
C LEU A 667 -17.75 -33.72 -5.62
N SER A 668 -16.54 -33.22 -5.81
CA SER A 668 -15.88 -32.27 -4.91
C SER A 668 -15.39 -31.07 -5.72
N ALA A 669 -15.17 -29.95 -5.05
CA ALA A 669 -14.54 -28.78 -5.63
C ALA A 669 -13.11 -28.67 -5.10
N SER A 670 -12.15 -28.45 -5.99
CA SER A 670 -10.71 -28.42 -5.65
C SER A 670 -10.30 -27.21 -4.82
N ASP A 671 -11.12 -26.16 -4.78
CA ASP A 671 -10.83 -24.89 -4.11
C ASP A 671 -11.62 -24.68 -2.80
N THR A 672 -12.32 -25.71 -2.29
CA THR A 672 -13.05 -25.62 -1.02
C THR A 672 -12.09 -25.53 0.18
N SER A 673 -12.32 -24.54 1.04
CA SER A 673 -11.66 -24.43 2.34
C SER A 673 -12.13 -25.52 3.32
N THR A 674 -11.38 -25.73 4.40
CA THR A 674 -11.70 -26.71 5.45
C THR A 674 -13.02 -26.47 6.17
N ASN A 675 -13.73 -25.36 5.92
CA ASN A 675 -15.06 -25.09 6.47
C ASN A 675 -16.05 -24.61 5.39
N ALA A 676 -15.85 -25.03 4.13
CA ALA A 676 -16.68 -24.62 3.01
C ALA A 676 -18.16 -25.03 3.14
N THR A 677 -18.41 -26.16 3.82
CA THR A 677 -19.73 -26.79 3.99
C THR A 677 -20.45 -27.03 2.65
N LEU A 678 -19.72 -27.51 1.62
CA LEU A 678 -20.28 -27.82 0.31
C LEU A 678 -21.36 -28.91 0.43
N GLY A 679 -22.53 -28.70 -0.19
CA GLY A 679 -23.66 -29.63 -0.11
C GLY A 679 -24.64 -29.32 1.02
N THR A 680 -24.58 -28.11 1.60
CA THR A 680 -25.61 -27.62 2.54
C THR A 680 -26.96 -27.44 1.84
N SER A 681 -26.94 -27.08 0.55
CA SER A 681 -28.12 -27.10 -0.31
C SER A 681 -27.72 -27.66 -1.68
N VAL A 682 -28.64 -28.37 -2.32
CA VAL A 682 -28.44 -28.94 -3.66
C VAL A 682 -29.66 -28.71 -4.54
N ALA A 683 -29.44 -28.59 -5.84
CA ALA A 683 -30.49 -28.54 -6.84
C ALA A 683 -30.00 -29.20 -8.14
N ILE A 684 -30.92 -29.80 -8.91
CA ILE A 684 -30.61 -30.41 -10.20
C ILE A 684 -31.68 -30.07 -11.23
N ALA A 685 -31.26 -29.65 -12.42
CA ALA A 685 -32.10 -29.52 -13.62
C ALA A 685 -31.22 -29.45 -14.87
N ASN A 686 -31.75 -29.84 -16.04
CA ASN A 686 -31.06 -29.74 -17.34
C ASN A 686 -29.66 -30.36 -17.40
N GLY A 687 -29.39 -31.43 -16.64
CA GLY A 687 -28.05 -32.02 -16.56
C GLY A 687 -27.01 -31.16 -15.80
N TYR A 688 -27.45 -30.17 -15.03
CA TYR A 688 -26.63 -29.40 -14.10
C TYR A 688 -27.00 -29.73 -12.66
N ALA A 689 -25.99 -30.10 -11.87
CA ALA A 689 -26.08 -30.23 -10.42
C ALA A 689 -25.44 -28.99 -9.78
N SER A 690 -26.16 -28.33 -8.88
CA SER A 690 -25.70 -27.15 -8.16
C SER A 690 -25.60 -27.42 -6.68
N ALA A 691 -24.58 -26.87 -6.02
CA ALA A 691 -24.33 -27.10 -4.61
C ALA A 691 -23.90 -25.85 -3.87
N GLY A 692 -24.57 -25.59 -2.75
CA GLY A 692 -24.27 -24.48 -1.86
C GLY A 692 -23.15 -24.83 -0.90
N ALA A 693 -22.20 -23.91 -0.79
CA ALA A 693 -21.09 -23.91 0.15
C ALA A 693 -21.11 -22.61 0.97
N PRO A 694 -22.10 -22.39 1.85
CA PRO A 694 -22.26 -21.14 2.60
C PRO A 694 -21.10 -20.86 3.58
N GLY A 695 -20.30 -21.88 3.91
CA GLY A 695 -19.08 -21.74 4.69
C GLY A 695 -17.84 -21.28 3.89
N GLN A 696 -17.90 -21.32 2.56
CA GLN A 696 -16.79 -20.93 1.68
C GLN A 696 -16.68 -19.41 1.56
N GLY A 697 -15.88 -18.77 2.43
CA GLY A 697 -15.69 -17.32 2.41
C GLY A 697 -16.98 -16.54 2.69
N GLN A 698 -17.56 -15.92 1.65
CA GLN A 698 -18.88 -15.26 1.67
C GLN A 698 -20.03 -16.16 1.20
N GLY A 699 -19.79 -17.46 1.21
CA GLY A 699 -20.61 -18.46 0.55
C GLY A 699 -20.33 -18.54 -0.95
N ALA A 700 -20.49 -19.73 -1.51
CA ALA A 700 -20.38 -19.99 -2.92
C ALA A 700 -21.45 -20.99 -3.37
N VAL A 701 -21.77 -20.98 -4.65
CA VAL A 701 -22.55 -22.02 -5.32
C VAL A 701 -21.70 -22.62 -6.43
N TYR A 702 -21.50 -23.92 -6.37
CA TYR A 702 -20.72 -24.68 -7.35
C TYR A 702 -21.64 -25.36 -8.35
N PHE A 703 -21.22 -25.41 -9.61
CA PHE A 703 -21.94 -26.04 -10.71
C PHE A 703 -21.14 -27.21 -11.24
N PHE A 704 -21.84 -28.31 -11.47
CA PHE A 704 -21.32 -29.48 -12.16
C PHE A 704 -22.23 -29.75 -13.35
N GLN A 705 -21.64 -29.95 -14.53
CA GLN A 705 -22.35 -30.23 -15.76
C GLN A 705 -22.02 -31.65 -16.19
N ARG A 706 -23.04 -32.38 -16.64
CA ARG A 706 -22.86 -33.65 -17.34
C ARG A 706 -22.39 -33.39 -18.77
N SER A 707 -21.24 -33.94 -19.15
CA SER A 707 -20.73 -33.97 -20.52
C SER A 707 -20.20 -35.37 -20.84
N LEU A 708 -20.67 -35.98 -21.94
CA LEU A 708 -20.23 -37.30 -22.42
C LEU A 708 -20.19 -38.38 -21.30
N ASP A 709 -21.31 -38.54 -20.57
CA ASP A 709 -21.46 -39.48 -19.43
C ASP A 709 -20.54 -39.27 -18.22
N LYS A 710 -19.93 -38.10 -18.08
CA LYS A 710 -19.18 -37.71 -16.88
C LYS A 710 -19.66 -36.37 -16.34
N TRP A 711 -19.64 -36.24 -15.01
CA TRP A 711 -19.86 -34.97 -14.33
C TRP A 711 -18.53 -34.24 -14.20
N ALA A 712 -18.48 -33.00 -14.69
CA ALA A 712 -17.32 -32.14 -14.57
C ALA A 712 -17.70 -30.81 -13.89
N PRO A 713 -16.78 -30.19 -13.12
CA PRO A 713 -16.97 -28.84 -12.63
C PRO A 713 -17.20 -27.88 -13.81
N ALA A 714 -18.35 -27.18 -13.81
CA ALA A 714 -18.76 -26.28 -14.89
C ALA A 714 -18.58 -24.80 -14.52
N GLY A 715 -18.48 -24.49 -13.22
CA GLY A 715 -18.22 -23.13 -12.74
C GLY A 715 -18.60 -22.93 -11.28
N LYS A 716 -18.49 -21.69 -10.82
CA LYS A 716 -18.92 -21.26 -9.49
C LYS A 716 -19.48 -19.84 -9.51
N ILE A 717 -20.46 -19.58 -8.64
CA ILE A 717 -20.94 -18.23 -8.31
C ILE A 717 -20.54 -17.95 -6.86
N GLY A 718 -19.61 -17.02 -6.66
CA GLY A 718 -19.15 -16.57 -5.34
C GLY A 718 -19.73 -15.20 -4.93
N GLY A 719 -19.61 -14.84 -3.65
CA GLY A 719 -19.90 -13.49 -3.16
C GLY A 719 -19.14 -12.39 -3.95
N PRO A 720 -19.65 -11.14 -3.99
CA PRO A 720 -19.17 -10.12 -4.92
C PRO A 720 -17.66 -9.89 -4.80
N TRP A 721 -17.01 -9.90 -5.96
CA TRP A 721 -15.60 -9.70 -6.26
C TRP A 721 -14.97 -8.47 -5.61
N ARG A 722 -14.66 -8.52 -4.31
CA ARG A 722 -13.98 -7.41 -3.62
C ARG A 722 -12.57 -7.18 -4.14
N LEU A 723 -11.87 -8.23 -4.58
CA LEU A 723 -10.61 -8.07 -5.29
C LEU A 723 -10.80 -7.26 -6.58
N SER A 724 -11.82 -7.56 -7.39
CA SER A 724 -12.10 -6.75 -8.59
C SER A 724 -12.43 -5.30 -8.27
N ARG A 725 -13.15 -5.03 -7.17
CA ARG A 725 -13.46 -3.67 -6.72
C ARG A 725 -12.23 -2.95 -6.18
N ALA A 726 -11.37 -3.67 -5.46
CA ALA A 726 -10.08 -3.16 -5.01
C ALA A 726 -9.19 -2.81 -6.22
N LEU A 727 -9.08 -3.70 -7.19
CA LEU A 727 -8.38 -3.45 -8.45
C LEU A 727 -8.99 -2.29 -9.24
N SER A 728 -10.32 -2.18 -9.27
CA SER A 728 -11.02 -1.05 -9.90
C SER A 728 -10.76 0.27 -9.16
N ALA A 729 -10.70 0.26 -7.83
CA ALA A 729 -10.35 1.43 -7.03
C ALA A 729 -8.89 1.84 -7.24
N ILE A 730 -7.98 0.88 -7.32
CA ILE A 730 -6.58 1.11 -7.67
C ILE A 730 -6.48 1.69 -9.09
N GLY A 731 -7.19 1.09 -10.07
CA GLY A 731 -7.23 1.58 -11.44
C GLY A 731 -7.82 3.00 -11.56
N LEU A 732 -8.86 3.32 -10.80
CA LEU A 732 -9.44 4.67 -10.75
C LEU A 732 -8.45 5.66 -10.13
N LEU A 733 -7.76 5.30 -9.05
CA LEU A 733 -6.74 6.15 -8.44
C LEU A 733 -5.59 6.39 -9.42
N LEU A 734 -5.09 5.36 -10.10
CA LEU A 734 -4.09 5.46 -11.15
C LEU A 734 -4.53 6.41 -12.26
N PHE A 735 -5.75 6.22 -12.78
CA PHE A 735 -6.32 7.07 -13.82
C PHE A 735 -6.43 8.53 -13.34
N SER A 736 -6.95 8.77 -12.14
CA SER A 736 -7.07 10.12 -11.59
C SER A 736 -5.71 10.77 -11.33
N SER A 737 -4.71 10.01 -10.87
CA SER A 737 -3.35 10.51 -10.66
C SER A 737 -2.70 10.89 -11.99
N TYR A 738 -2.90 10.07 -13.03
CA TYR A 738 -2.44 10.36 -14.39
C TYR A 738 -3.11 11.61 -14.95
N VAL A 739 -4.44 11.78 -14.80
CA VAL A 739 -5.15 13.00 -15.24
C VAL A 739 -4.61 14.24 -14.54
N VAL A 740 -4.30 14.14 -13.24
CA VAL A 740 -3.74 15.23 -12.45
C VAL A 740 -2.32 15.61 -12.93
N SER A 741 -1.52 14.63 -13.37
CA SER A 741 -0.14 14.86 -13.82
C SER A 741 0.04 14.96 -15.33
N SER A 742 -0.99 14.71 -16.15
CA SER A 742 -0.85 14.61 -17.61
C SER A 742 -0.33 15.89 -18.27
N PRO A 743 -0.66 17.12 -17.83
CA PRO A 743 -0.08 18.33 -18.44
C PRO A 743 1.45 18.41 -18.31
N PHE A 744 2.00 17.85 -17.23
CA PHE A 744 3.45 17.72 -17.06
C PHE A 744 4.01 16.64 -18.00
N LEU A 745 3.40 15.45 -17.98
CA LEU A 745 3.88 14.30 -18.76
C LEU A 745 3.86 14.53 -20.28
N MET A 746 3.00 15.42 -20.77
CA MET A 746 2.96 15.79 -22.20
C MET A 746 4.21 16.55 -22.67
N ASN A 747 4.92 17.23 -21.77
CA ASN A 747 6.08 18.07 -22.08
C ASN A 747 7.36 17.58 -21.40
N PHE A 748 7.32 16.42 -20.72
CA PHE A 748 8.45 15.91 -19.96
C PHE A 748 9.32 15.01 -20.84
N GLU A 749 10.57 15.39 -21.07
CA GLU A 749 11.57 14.52 -21.67
C GLU A 749 12.29 13.69 -20.60
N SER A 750 12.69 12.47 -20.94
CA SER A 750 13.48 11.62 -20.06
C SER A 750 14.55 10.88 -20.85
N SER A 751 15.78 10.90 -20.32
CA SER A 751 16.90 10.12 -20.82
C SER A 751 16.84 8.64 -20.41
N ALA A 752 15.89 8.24 -19.56
CA ALA A 752 15.72 6.86 -19.11
C ALA A 752 15.08 5.99 -20.22
N LYS A 753 15.79 4.93 -20.63
CA LYS A 753 15.39 4.00 -21.70
C LYS A 753 14.59 2.79 -21.21
N GLY A 754 14.57 2.54 -19.91
CA GLY A 754 13.82 1.42 -19.31
C GLY A 754 14.48 0.86 -18.05
N ILE A 755 14.05 -0.34 -17.64
CA ILE A 755 14.60 -1.09 -16.50
C ILE A 755 15.25 -2.37 -17.04
N ALA A 756 16.48 -2.64 -16.61
CA ALA A 756 17.24 -3.83 -16.98
C ALA A 756 17.71 -4.60 -15.73
N PRO A 757 17.86 -5.94 -15.81
CA PRO A 757 18.44 -6.73 -14.72
C PRO A 757 19.90 -6.33 -14.48
N LEU A 758 20.32 -6.33 -13.22
CA LEU A 758 21.70 -6.07 -12.82
C LEU A 758 22.45 -7.41 -12.68
N SER A 759 23.46 -7.67 -13.52
CA SER A 759 24.17 -8.97 -13.53
C SER A 759 25.61 -8.91 -12.99
N ASP A 760 26.29 -7.79 -13.19
CA ASP A 760 27.76 -7.67 -13.13
C ASP A 760 28.29 -6.72 -12.04
N LEU A 761 27.42 -5.99 -11.33
CA LEU A 761 27.77 -5.28 -10.10
C LEU A 761 27.10 -5.94 -8.89
N LEU A 762 27.85 -6.00 -7.78
CA LEU A 762 27.39 -6.51 -6.49
C LEU A 762 27.68 -5.51 -5.38
N THR A 763 26.71 -5.27 -4.48
CA THR A 763 26.99 -4.60 -3.21
C THR A 763 27.63 -5.58 -2.24
N ARG A 764 28.75 -5.21 -1.61
CA ARG A 764 29.38 -6.07 -0.59
C ARG A 764 28.48 -6.17 0.64
N PRO A 765 28.36 -7.33 1.30
CA PRO A 765 27.57 -7.46 2.53
C PRO A 765 27.98 -6.45 3.63
N LEU A 766 29.28 -6.14 3.73
CA LEU A 766 29.78 -5.11 4.64
C LEU A 766 29.20 -3.71 4.33
N HIS A 767 29.11 -3.32 3.06
CA HIS A 767 28.54 -2.01 2.68
C HIS A 767 27.06 -1.94 3.04
N LEU A 768 26.29 -3.02 2.85
CA LEU A 768 24.92 -3.11 3.33
C LEU A 768 24.83 -2.98 4.85
N PHE A 769 25.73 -3.60 5.60
CA PHE A 769 25.76 -3.43 7.05
C PHE A 769 26.06 -1.99 7.45
N LEU A 770 27.03 -1.33 6.81
CA LEU A 770 27.38 0.06 7.11
C LEU A 770 26.22 1.03 6.87
N ILE A 771 25.40 0.77 5.85
CA ILE A 771 24.24 1.60 5.50
C ILE A 771 23.01 1.21 6.34
N TRP A 772 22.68 -0.07 6.44
CA TRP A 772 21.38 -0.56 6.95
C TRP A 772 21.43 -1.28 8.30
N GLY A 773 22.61 -1.65 8.79
CA GLY A 773 22.78 -2.50 9.98
C GLY A 773 22.10 -1.95 11.24
N ILE A 774 22.05 -0.62 11.38
CA ILE A 774 21.40 0.06 12.51
C ILE A 774 19.88 -0.02 12.43
N SER A 775 19.30 0.22 11.25
CA SER A 775 17.86 0.04 11.04
C SER A 775 17.45 -1.38 11.42
N ALA A 776 18.27 -2.37 11.05
CA ALA A 776 18.05 -3.75 11.43
C ALA A 776 18.11 -3.97 12.96
N PHE A 777 19.05 -3.34 13.67
CA PHE A 777 19.17 -3.40 15.15
C PHE A 777 17.94 -2.82 15.88
N LEU A 778 17.37 -1.73 15.35
CA LEU A 778 16.18 -1.08 15.96
C LEU A 778 14.88 -1.84 15.67
N ILE A 779 14.80 -2.51 14.52
CA ILE A 779 13.54 -3.05 14.00
C ILE A 779 13.37 -4.53 14.35
N LEU A 780 14.42 -5.36 14.21
CA LEU A 780 14.29 -6.81 14.35
C LEU A 780 13.86 -7.29 15.75
N PRO A 781 14.31 -6.69 16.86
CA PRO A 781 13.83 -7.09 18.19
C PRO A 781 12.30 -6.90 18.34
N MET A 782 11.72 -5.88 17.70
CA MET A 782 10.26 -5.70 17.67
C MET A 782 9.57 -6.87 16.95
N PHE A 783 10.10 -7.30 15.80
CA PHE A 783 9.51 -8.39 15.01
C PHE A 783 9.53 -9.72 15.78
N VAL A 784 10.62 -10.02 16.48
CA VAL A 784 10.70 -11.19 17.36
C VAL A 784 9.62 -11.14 18.45
N LEU A 785 9.46 -10.00 19.11
CA LEU A 785 8.46 -9.81 20.17
C LEU A 785 7.02 -9.79 19.63
N LEU A 786 6.79 -9.33 18.40
CA LEU A 786 5.47 -9.35 17.74
C LEU A 786 5.06 -10.75 17.30
N LEU A 787 5.98 -11.48 16.66
CA LEU A 787 5.76 -12.88 16.28
C LEU A 787 5.44 -13.71 17.52
N ARG A 788 6.11 -13.43 18.64
CA ARG A 788 5.80 -14.02 19.95
C ARG A 788 4.31 -13.89 20.34
N HIS A 789 3.66 -12.76 20.04
CA HIS A 789 2.26 -12.55 20.40
C HIS A 789 1.25 -13.09 19.38
N SER A 790 1.71 -13.38 18.16
CA SER A 790 0.83 -13.78 17.05
C SER A 790 0.55 -15.29 16.99
N LEU A 791 1.34 -16.11 17.68
CA LEU A 791 1.26 -17.58 17.68
C LEU A 791 0.53 -18.11 18.93
N SER A 792 -0.33 -19.13 18.77
CA SER A 792 -1.19 -19.69 19.84
C SER A 792 -0.35 -20.30 20.97
N ARG A 793 -0.81 -20.23 22.24
CA ARG A 793 -0.07 -20.76 23.41
C ARG A 793 0.37 -22.23 23.28
N GLU A 794 -0.37 -23.06 22.56
CA GLU A 794 -0.02 -24.48 22.33
C GLU A 794 1.13 -24.70 21.33
N THR A 795 1.45 -23.71 20.48
CA THR A 795 2.54 -23.82 19.49
C THR A 795 3.92 -23.38 20.02
N TRP A 796 3.99 -23.00 21.30
CA TRP A 796 5.19 -22.55 22.00
C TRP A 796 6.06 -23.73 22.50
N SER A 797 6.69 -24.47 21.58
CA SER A 797 7.82 -25.32 22.01
C SER A 797 9.10 -24.49 22.18
N PRO A 798 10.01 -24.86 23.11
CA PRO A 798 11.24 -24.08 23.39
C PRO A 798 12.16 -23.89 22.18
N ILE A 799 12.02 -24.75 21.15
CA ILE A 799 12.91 -24.83 19.99
C ILE A 799 12.64 -23.71 18.96
N ARG A 800 11.42 -23.11 18.94
CA ARG A 800 11.00 -22.22 17.84
C ARG A 800 11.32 -20.74 18.05
N LEU A 801 11.46 -20.26 19.29
CA LEU A 801 11.90 -18.88 19.55
C LEU A 801 13.36 -18.67 19.11
N GLY A 802 14.21 -19.68 19.34
CA GLY A 802 15.60 -19.71 18.86
C GLY A 802 15.68 -19.70 17.33
N VAL A 803 14.86 -20.51 16.65
CA VAL A 803 14.81 -20.52 15.17
C VAL A 803 14.33 -19.17 14.61
N ILE A 804 13.34 -18.52 15.23
CA ILE A 804 12.89 -17.18 14.80
C ILE A 804 13.94 -16.11 15.08
N LEU A 805 14.62 -16.18 16.23
CA LEU A 805 15.68 -15.24 16.61
C LEU A 805 16.90 -15.39 15.70
N VAL A 806 17.30 -16.63 15.41
CA VAL A 806 18.33 -16.95 14.42
C VAL A 806 17.88 -16.51 13.04
N ALA A 807 16.66 -16.81 12.59
CA ALA A 807 16.17 -16.36 11.28
C ALA A 807 16.04 -14.83 11.16
N SER A 808 15.80 -14.12 12.27
CA SER A 808 15.68 -12.66 12.29
C SER A 808 17.04 -11.96 12.38
N LEU A 809 18.01 -12.54 13.10
CA LEU A 809 19.35 -11.97 13.31
C LEU A 809 20.39 -12.49 12.30
N ALA A 810 20.19 -13.68 11.73
CA ALA A 810 21.06 -14.28 10.72
C ALA A 810 21.31 -13.36 9.52
N PRO A 811 20.32 -12.60 9.00
CA PRO A 811 20.56 -11.60 7.96
C PRO A 811 21.66 -10.59 8.30
N ILE A 812 21.64 -10.02 9.51
CA ILE A 812 22.67 -9.06 9.95
C ILE A 812 24.01 -9.78 10.12
N MET A 813 24.00 -10.98 10.70
CA MET A 813 25.23 -11.72 10.96
C MET A 813 25.90 -12.20 9.66
N LEU A 814 25.13 -12.46 8.62
CA LEU A 814 25.61 -12.72 7.26
C LEU A 814 26.26 -11.47 6.66
N TRP A 815 25.69 -10.28 6.88
CA TRP A 815 26.31 -9.02 6.44
C TRP A 815 27.60 -8.64 7.20
N LEU A 816 27.77 -9.14 8.43
CA LEU A 816 28.96 -8.93 9.28
C LEU A 816 30.12 -9.92 9.04
N GLN A 817 29.91 -10.99 8.26
CA GLN A 817 30.92 -12.03 8.04
C GLN A 817 32.30 -11.54 7.56
N PRO A 818 32.44 -10.48 6.75
CA PRO A 818 33.75 -10.06 6.23
C PRO A 818 34.74 -9.56 7.30
N ILE A 819 34.30 -9.19 8.51
CA ILE A 819 35.16 -8.53 9.52
C ILE A 819 35.96 -9.55 10.35
N TYR A 820 35.46 -10.78 10.54
CA TYR A 820 35.99 -11.64 11.62
C TYR A 820 36.68 -12.94 11.19
N GLY A 821 36.72 -13.29 9.90
CA GLY A 821 37.46 -14.49 9.44
C GLY A 821 37.10 -15.80 10.18
N ILE A 822 35.98 -15.81 10.91
CA ILE A 822 35.47 -16.91 11.70
C ILE A 822 33.97 -16.88 11.43
N PRO A 823 33.34 -18.00 11.09
CA PRO A 823 31.93 -18.00 10.84
C PRO A 823 31.23 -17.93 12.21
N LEU A 824 31.07 -16.72 12.72
CA LEU A 824 30.32 -16.39 13.92
C LEU A 824 28.90 -16.98 13.84
N PHE A 825 28.36 -17.10 12.62
CA PHE A 825 27.15 -17.85 12.29
C PHE A 825 27.24 -19.35 12.65
N THR A 826 28.35 -20.01 12.31
CA THR A 826 28.62 -21.42 12.70
C THR A 826 28.87 -21.54 14.20
N VAL A 827 29.55 -20.58 14.83
CA VAL A 827 29.76 -20.54 16.29
C VAL A 827 28.46 -20.33 17.06
N ILE A 828 27.54 -19.49 16.57
CA ILE A 828 26.22 -19.28 17.18
C ILE A 828 25.32 -20.51 17.00
N LEU A 829 25.36 -21.16 15.84
CA LEU A 829 24.71 -22.46 15.64
C LEU A 829 25.32 -23.55 16.53
N LEU A 830 26.64 -23.54 16.74
CA LEU A 830 27.36 -24.47 17.62
C LEU A 830 27.03 -24.26 19.10
N LEU A 831 27.09 -23.03 19.59
CA LEU A 831 26.75 -22.66 20.97
C LEU A 831 25.27 -22.92 21.26
N PHE A 832 24.40 -22.71 20.27
CA PHE A 832 22.99 -23.07 20.36
C PHE A 832 22.78 -24.59 20.38
N GLY A 833 23.48 -25.34 19.52
CA GLY A 833 23.49 -26.81 19.54
C GLY A 833 23.98 -27.36 20.88
N LEU A 834 25.07 -26.80 21.42
CA LEU A 834 25.63 -27.14 22.73
C LEU A 834 24.67 -26.79 23.88
N HIS A 835 23.95 -25.67 23.80
CA HIS A 835 22.92 -25.31 24.79
C HIS A 835 21.73 -26.28 24.77
N GLN A 836 21.31 -26.78 23.59
CA GLN A 836 20.28 -27.82 23.46
C GLN A 836 20.74 -29.18 24.01
N ILE A 837 22.03 -29.51 23.87
CA ILE A 837 22.64 -30.71 24.44
C ILE A 837 22.72 -30.60 25.97
N GLY A 838 23.17 -29.46 26.49
CA GLY A 838 23.32 -29.22 27.93
C GLY A 838 22.00 -29.19 28.72
N TYR A 839 20.88 -28.79 28.10
CA TYR A 839 19.56 -28.77 28.77
C TYR A 839 18.89 -30.16 28.84
N ARG A 840 19.44 -31.18 28.16
CA ARG A 840 18.86 -32.53 28.08
C ARG A 840 19.68 -33.63 28.75
N LEU A 841 20.83 -33.33 29.34
CA LEU A 841 21.64 -34.31 30.08
C LEU A 841 21.39 -34.14 31.59
N PRO A 842 20.58 -35.04 32.18
CA PRO A 842 21.23 -36.03 33.05
C PRO A 842 21.05 -37.50 32.67
N ARG A 843 20.22 -37.89 31.69
CA ARG A 843 20.04 -39.30 31.29
C ARG A 843 19.47 -39.43 29.88
N ALA A 844 20.32 -39.67 28.88
CA ALA A 844 19.87 -40.14 27.57
C ALA A 844 21.05 -40.70 26.78
N ASP A 845 21.51 -41.87 27.18
CA ASP A 845 22.22 -42.75 26.27
C ASP A 845 21.19 -43.28 25.23
N GLU A 846 21.58 -43.24 23.96
CA GLU A 846 20.96 -43.92 22.80
C GLU A 846 19.76 -43.32 22.02
N ALA A 847 19.10 -42.24 22.43
CA ALA A 847 17.88 -41.78 21.72
C ALA A 847 18.00 -40.54 20.78
N LEU A 848 19.20 -40.10 20.40
CA LEU A 848 19.37 -38.78 19.73
C LEU A 848 19.38 -38.79 18.20
N PHE A 849 19.58 -39.93 17.53
CA PHE A 849 19.67 -39.96 16.06
C PHE A 849 18.35 -40.26 15.32
N ALA A 850 17.28 -40.64 16.02
CA ALA A 850 16.10 -41.23 15.37
C ALA A 850 14.92 -40.28 15.07
N TYR A 851 14.89 -39.02 15.55
CA TYR A 851 13.59 -38.31 15.66
C TYR A 851 13.33 -37.05 14.82
N ASN A 852 14.19 -36.60 13.89
CA ASN A 852 13.71 -35.63 12.89
C ASN A 852 14.59 -35.52 11.61
N PRO A 853 14.36 -36.35 10.58
CA PRO A 853 15.14 -36.28 9.33
C PRO A 853 15.03 -34.92 8.63
N ARG A 854 13.95 -34.16 8.85
CA ARG A 854 13.81 -32.79 8.31
C ARG A 854 14.73 -31.78 8.98
N PHE A 855 15.03 -31.95 10.28
CA PHE A 855 15.93 -31.05 11.01
C PHE A 855 17.38 -31.32 10.64
N THR A 856 17.79 -32.60 10.59
CA THR A 856 19.14 -32.99 10.15
C THR A 856 19.40 -32.59 8.70
N PHE A 857 18.38 -32.67 7.83
CA PHE A 857 18.47 -32.19 6.46
C PHE A 857 18.61 -30.67 6.36
N ILE A 858 17.84 -29.89 7.13
CA ILE A 858 17.93 -28.41 7.13
C ILE A 858 19.28 -27.95 7.70
N VAL A 859 19.73 -28.52 8.82
CA VAL A 859 21.03 -28.18 9.42
C VAL A 859 22.19 -28.63 8.54
N GLY A 860 22.12 -29.84 7.96
CA GLY A 860 23.11 -30.34 7.00
C GLY A 860 23.18 -29.47 5.74
N SER A 861 22.04 -29.02 5.21
CA SER A 861 21.99 -28.11 4.06
C SER A 861 22.60 -26.74 4.40
N LEU A 862 22.34 -26.20 5.59
CA LEU A 862 22.91 -24.92 6.04
C LEU A 862 24.42 -25.01 6.29
N VAL A 863 24.92 -26.15 6.77
CA VAL A 863 26.37 -26.39 6.94
C VAL A 863 27.06 -26.55 5.59
N ILE A 864 26.45 -27.26 4.63
CA ILE A 864 26.98 -27.40 3.26
C ILE A 864 27.01 -26.04 2.54
N ILE A 865 25.92 -25.28 2.63
CA ILE A 865 25.85 -23.91 2.09
C ILE A 865 26.91 -23.03 2.78
N GLY A 866 27.05 -23.10 4.10
CA GLY A 866 28.09 -22.39 4.85
C GLY A 866 29.53 -22.77 4.44
N GLY A 867 29.77 -24.04 4.12
CA GLY A 867 31.06 -24.53 3.61
C GLY A 867 31.36 -24.08 2.18
N LEU A 868 30.35 -24.03 1.31
CA LEU A 868 30.48 -23.49 -0.05
C LEU A 868 30.74 -21.97 -0.05
N ILE A 869 30.10 -21.25 0.87
CA ILE A 869 30.32 -19.81 1.12
C ILE A 869 31.76 -19.55 1.57
N TRP A 870 32.28 -20.38 2.48
CA TRP A 870 33.65 -20.25 2.99
C TRP A 870 34.71 -20.47 1.90
N ASN A 871 34.48 -21.43 1.01
CA ASN A 871 35.39 -21.69 -0.12
C ASN A 871 35.40 -20.54 -1.14
N GLY A 872 34.26 -19.89 -1.40
CA GLY A 872 34.20 -18.74 -2.30
C GLY A 872 34.87 -17.47 -1.76
N ILE A 873 34.89 -17.29 -0.43
CA ILE A 873 35.51 -16.13 0.23
C ILE A 873 37.04 -16.28 0.33
N ILE A 874 37.57 -17.50 0.46
CA ILE A 874 39.04 -17.73 0.57
C ILE A 874 39.73 -17.65 -0.80
N SER A 875 39.04 -17.94 -1.90
CA SER A 875 39.61 -17.77 -3.25
C SER A 875 39.65 -16.28 -3.62
N ASN A 876 40.70 -15.60 -3.18
CA ASN A 876 40.98 -14.17 -3.38
C ASN A 876 41.37 -13.81 -4.83
N GLU A 877 40.84 -14.51 -5.83
CA GLU A 877 41.10 -14.22 -7.24
C GLU A 877 39.97 -13.37 -7.81
N ARG A 878 40.27 -12.09 -8.08
CA ARG A 878 39.39 -11.11 -8.76
C ARG A 878 39.10 -11.43 -10.23
N GLY A 879 39.11 -12.69 -10.62
CA GLY A 879 38.72 -13.09 -11.95
C GLY A 879 38.57 -14.60 -11.99
N LEU A 880 37.34 -15.09 -12.11
CA LEU A 880 36.96 -16.38 -12.72
C LEU A 880 35.44 -16.61 -12.56
N GLY A 881 34.74 -16.83 -13.68
CA GLY A 881 33.46 -17.58 -13.79
C GLY A 881 32.16 -16.92 -13.30
N GLY A 882 31.14 -16.88 -14.17
CA GLY A 882 29.78 -16.39 -13.84
C GLY A 882 29.04 -17.18 -12.74
N GLU A 883 29.51 -18.37 -12.36
CA GLU A 883 28.90 -19.20 -11.31
C GLU A 883 29.20 -18.70 -9.88
N LEU A 884 30.37 -18.12 -9.62
CA LEU A 884 30.74 -17.54 -8.31
C LEU A 884 29.98 -16.24 -8.01
N LEU A 885 29.79 -15.38 -9.02
CA LEU A 885 28.97 -14.16 -8.92
C LEU A 885 27.51 -14.44 -8.54
N ALA A 886 26.97 -15.60 -8.95
CA ALA A 886 25.61 -16.00 -8.61
C ALA A 886 25.47 -16.35 -7.12
N ILE A 887 26.48 -16.99 -6.52
CA ILE A 887 26.50 -17.34 -5.09
C ILE A 887 26.63 -16.07 -4.24
N ASP A 888 27.54 -15.17 -4.59
CA ASP A 888 27.71 -13.89 -3.87
C ASP A 888 26.44 -13.03 -3.92
N ARG A 889 25.75 -13.01 -5.08
CA ARG A 889 24.44 -12.35 -5.21
C ARG A 889 23.37 -13.00 -4.35
N LEU A 890 23.37 -14.32 -4.22
CA LEU A 890 22.44 -15.03 -3.36
C LEU A 890 22.66 -14.69 -1.88
N LEU A 891 23.91 -14.46 -1.44
CA LEU A 891 24.22 -14.04 -0.06
C LEU A 891 23.70 -12.64 0.28
N VAL A 892 23.64 -11.76 -0.72
CA VAL A 892 23.11 -10.40 -0.58
C VAL A 892 21.59 -10.41 -0.60
N VAL A 893 20.98 -11.11 -1.58
CA VAL A 893 19.55 -11.03 -1.86
C VAL A 893 18.70 -11.92 -0.94
N LEU A 894 19.17 -13.12 -0.58
CA LEU A 894 18.38 -14.07 0.20
C LEU A 894 17.93 -13.51 1.56
N PRO A 895 18.79 -12.85 2.36
CA PRO A 895 18.36 -12.27 3.63
C PRO A 895 17.30 -11.17 3.46
N ILE A 896 17.45 -10.34 2.42
CA ILE A 896 16.50 -9.27 2.07
C ILE A 896 15.14 -9.89 1.68
N ALA A 897 15.17 -10.94 0.84
CA ALA A 897 13.98 -11.65 0.40
C ALA A 897 13.22 -12.31 1.56
N ILE A 898 13.93 -12.91 2.53
CA ILE A 898 13.33 -13.50 3.72
C ILE A 898 12.63 -12.44 4.56
N LEU A 899 13.29 -11.30 4.83
CA LEU A 899 12.70 -10.19 5.60
C LEU A 899 11.46 -9.62 4.89
N MET A 900 11.53 -9.44 3.58
CA MET A 900 10.43 -8.99 2.74
C MET A 900 9.22 -9.94 2.84
N ALA A 901 9.45 -11.25 2.68
CA ALA A 901 8.42 -12.27 2.74
C ALA A 901 7.76 -12.36 4.13
N ILE A 902 8.56 -12.32 5.21
CA ILE A 902 8.05 -12.30 6.59
C ILE A 902 7.16 -11.07 6.81
N GLY A 903 7.57 -9.90 6.34
CA GLY A 903 6.78 -8.68 6.50
C GLY A 903 5.43 -8.75 5.77
N PHE A 904 5.41 -9.17 4.49
CA PHE A 904 4.17 -9.24 3.71
C PHE A 904 3.23 -10.30 4.26
N TYR A 905 3.77 -11.47 4.61
CA TYR A 905 3.01 -12.55 5.23
C TYR A 905 2.42 -12.10 6.57
N SER A 906 3.17 -11.35 7.38
CA SER A 906 2.69 -10.84 8.67
C SER A 906 1.59 -9.80 8.51
N ALA A 907 1.75 -8.85 7.57
CA ALA A 907 0.72 -7.85 7.25
C ALA A 907 -0.58 -8.54 6.79
N TRP A 908 -0.48 -9.50 5.87
CA TRP A 908 -1.62 -10.27 5.38
C TRP A 908 -2.28 -11.12 6.47
N SER A 909 -1.50 -11.90 7.22
CA SER A 909 -2.00 -12.77 8.28
C SER A 909 -2.71 -12.00 9.38
N LEU A 910 -2.17 -10.85 9.80
CA LEU A 910 -2.79 -10.00 10.81
C LEU A 910 -4.08 -9.34 10.31
N ALA A 911 -4.11 -8.86 9.06
CA ALA A 911 -5.33 -8.33 8.45
C ALA A 911 -6.43 -9.41 8.37
N HIS A 912 -6.06 -10.67 8.11
CA HIS A 912 -7.00 -11.79 8.08
C HIS A 912 -7.48 -12.20 9.49
N LYS A 913 -6.59 -12.26 10.49
CA LYS A 913 -6.98 -12.52 11.89
C LYS A 913 -7.92 -11.46 12.44
N ASP A 914 -7.78 -10.21 11.98
CA ASP A 914 -8.69 -9.12 12.34
C ASP A 914 -10.11 -9.37 11.83
N SER A 915 -10.22 -9.86 10.59
CA SER A 915 -11.47 -10.32 9.99
C SER A 915 -12.10 -11.43 10.85
N GLU A 916 -11.32 -12.42 11.30
CA GLU A 916 -11.81 -13.49 12.18
C GLU A 916 -12.33 -13.00 13.54
N HIS A 917 -11.63 -12.07 14.19
CA HIS A 917 -12.10 -11.51 15.47
C HIS A 917 -13.41 -10.72 15.29
N MET A 918 -13.53 -9.98 14.19
CA MET A 918 -14.79 -9.32 13.80
C MET A 918 -15.91 -10.35 13.51
N ARG A 919 -15.57 -11.58 13.08
CA ARG A 919 -16.54 -12.67 12.86
C ARG A 919 -17.10 -13.26 14.16
N HIS A 920 -16.45 -13.11 15.33
CA HIS A 920 -16.84 -13.83 16.57
C HIS A 920 -17.19 -12.93 17.77
N GLY A 921 -17.06 -11.60 17.69
CA GLY A 921 -17.34 -10.68 18.80
C GLY A 921 -18.80 -10.20 18.92
N ARG A 922 -19.36 -10.21 20.13
CA ARG A 922 -20.62 -9.52 20.54
C ARG A 922 -20.45 -8.01 20.79
N PHE A 923 -19.31 -7.41 20.44
CA PHE A 923 -18.96 -6.05 20.86
C PHE A 923 -19.18 -5.02 19.75
N GLY A 924 -19.81 -3.91 20.13
CA GLY A 924 -20.24 -2.82 19.26
C GLY A 924 -19.12 -1.98 18.62
N ARG A 925 -19.53 -0.87 18.01
CA ARG A 925 -18.73 0.08 17.19
C ARG A 925 -17.39 0.56 17.77
N GLU A 926 -17.12 0.38 19.06
CA GLU A 926 -15.94 0.92 19.76
C GLU A 926 -14.77 -0.06 19.90
N ALA A 927 -14.90 -1.32 19.51
CA ALA A 927 -13.79 -2.26 19.54
C ALA A 927 -12.84 -2.03 18.35
N LEU A 928 -12.00 -0.98 18.45
CA LEU A 928 -10.77 -0.85 17.67
C LEU A 928 -9.96 -2.14 17.88
N THR A 929 -9.99 -3.00 16.87
CA THR A 929 -9.40 -4.32 16.92
C THR A 929 -7.89 -4.23 17.23
N ARG A 930 -7.40 -5.21 18.00
CA ARG A 930 -6.05 -5.22 18.59
C ARG A 930 -4.91 -5.06 17.58
N TRP A 931 -5.16 -5.35 16.30
CA TRP A 931 -4.12 -5.52 15.28
C TRP A 931 -4.01 -4.38 14.25
N ASN A 932 -4.86 -3.34 14.33
CA ASN A 932 -4.93 -2.29 13.31
C ASN A 932 -3.66 -1.48 13.13
N GLY A 933 -2.92 -1.18 14.20
CA GLY A 933 -1.66 -0.45 14.09
C GLY A 933 -0.50 -1.30 13.55
N TYR A 934 -0.53 -2.63 13.73
CA TYR A 934 0.58 -3.50 13.35
C TYR A 934 0.63 -3.81 11.86
N VAL A 935 -0.53 -3.94 11.19
CA VAL A 935 -0.57 -4.23 9.75
C VAL A 935 0.17 -3.17 8.92
N PRO A 936 -0.05 -1.86 9.12
CA PRO A 936 0.72 -0.86 8.39
C PRO A 936 2.21 -0.83 8.73
N ILE A 937 2.61 -1.17 9.96
CA ILE A 937 4.03 -1.28 10.34
C ILE A 937 4.73 -2.34 9.48
N PHE A 938 4.13 -3.53 9.36
CA PHE A 938 4.67 -4.60 8.52
C PHE A 938 4.66 -4.23 7.03
N LEU A 939 3.62 -3.52 6.57
CA LEU A 939 3.55 -3.08 5.18
C LEU A 939 4.66 -2.08 4.83
N ILE A 940 4.84 -1.03 5.64
CA ILE A 940 5.87 -0.01 5.42
C ILE A 940 7.25 -0.66 5.46
N PHE A 941 7.50 -1.54 6.43
CA PHE A 941 8.74 -2.32 6.49
C PHE A 941 8.96 -3.14 5.22
N SER A 942 7.97 -3.92 4.78
CA SER A 942 8.07 -4.75 3.58
C SER A 942 8.40 -3.94 2.33
N ILE A 943 7.70 -2.83 2.11
CA ILE A 943 7.97 -1.95 0.96
C ILE A 943 9.39 -1.38 1.06
N SER A 944 9.83 -0.96 2.24
CA SER A 944 11.20 -0.43 2.44
C SER A 944 12.28 -1.46 2.10
N ILE A 945 12.07 -2.72 2.49
CA ILE A 945 13.00 -3.83 2.18
C ILE A 945 12.92 -4.21 0.69
N SER A 946 11.74 -4.14 0.06
CA SER A 946 11.59 -4.37 -1.38
C SER A 946 12.37 -3.35 -2.22
N LEU A 947 12.46 -2.09 -1.78
CA LEU A 947 13.24 -1.06 -2.46
C LEU A 947 14.75 -1.36 -2.40
N ILE A 948 15.26 -1.80 -1.24
CA ILE A 948 16.65 -2.27 -1.12
C ILE A 948 16.88 -3.47 -2.05
N MET A 949 15.94 -4.42 -2.09
CA MET A 949 16.02 -5.58 -3.00
C MET A 949 16.02 -5.15 -4.46
N GLY A 950 15.19 -4.17 -4.83
CA GLY A 950 15.08 -3.65 -6.19
C GLY A 950 16.41 -3.09 -6.71
N ALA A 951 17.13 -2.33 -5.89
CA ALA A 951 18.44 -1.79 -6.23
C ALA A 951 19.53 -2.85 -6.42
N GLU A 952 19.36 -4.03 -5.83
CA GLU A 952 20.29 -5.17 -5.98
C GLU A 952 19.94 -6.08 -7.18
N LEU A 953 18.71 -5.97 -7.71
CA LEU A 953 18.22 -6.84 -8.79
C LEU A 953 18.11 -6.13 -10.14
N PHE A 954 17.84 -4.83 -10.13
CA PHE A 954 17.54 -4.06 -11.34
C PHE A 954 18.27 -2.72 -11.33
N HIS A 955 18.44 -2.13 -12.51
CA HIS A 955 18.83 -0.75 -12.68
C HIS A 955 17.99 -0.09 -13.77
N VAL A 956 17.81 1.23 -13.64
CA VAL A 956 17.27 2.07 -14.72
C VAL A 956 18.38 2.34 -15.71
N VAL A 957 18.12 2.09 -16.99
CA VAL A 957 19.05 2.35 -18.10
C VAL A 957 18.95 3.83 -18.44
N ASP A 958 19.96 4.61 -18.06
CA ASP A 958 20.08 6.04 -18.34
C ASP A 958 21.42 6.36 -19.04
N ILE A 959 21.86 7.62 -19.02
CA ILE A 959 23.12 8.04 -19.66
C ILE A 959 24.37 7.44 -18.99
N PHE A 960 24.27 6.94 -17.76
CA PHE A 960 25.41 6.43 -17.01
C PHE A 960 25.69 4.97 -17.37
N GLY A 961 26.88 4.72 -17.91
CA GLY A 961 27.35 3.39 -18.31
C GLY A 961 28.45 2.81 -17.40
N GLY A 962 28.91 1.59 -17.72
CA GLY A 962 30.07 0.97 -17.07
C GLY A 962 29.86 0.71 -15.57
N GLU A 963 30.75 1.27 -14.75
CA GLU A 963 30.70 1.15 -13.27
C GLU A 963 29.59 2.01 -12.64
N LEU A 964 29.06 3.01 -13.36
CA LEU A 964 28.03 3.94 -12.89
C LEU A 964 26.60 3.53 -13.27
N LYS A 965 26.39 2.37 -13.93
CA LYS A 965 25.05 1.96 -14.40
C LYS A 965 23.95 1.86 -13.33
N ARG A 966 24.32 1.69 -12.05
CA ARG A 966 23.37 1.62 -10.93
C ARG A 966 23.31 2.91 -10.09
N PHE A 967 24.00 3.96 -10.54
CA PHE A 967 24.24 5.19 -9.80
C PHE A 967 22.94 5.83 -9.30
N ASN A 968 22.02 6.13 -10.22
CA ASN A 968 20.70 6.68 -9.90
C ASN A 968 19.76 5.68 -9.21
N THR A 969 19.86 4.40 -9.56
CA THR A 969 18.95 3.39 -9.00
C THR A 969 19.19 3.18 -7.50
N VAL A 970 20.46 3.02 -7.10
CA VAL A 970 20.81 2.90 -5.67
C VAL A 970 20.44 4.19 -4.95
N PHE A 971 20.78 5.35 -5.53
CA PHE A 971 20.47 6.65 -4.95
C PHE A 971 18.99 6.77 -4.59
N LYS A 972 18.11 6.68 -5.59
CA LYS A 972 16.69 7.00 -5.41
C LYS A 972 15.98 5.98 -4.52
N LEU A 973 16.28 4.69 -4.67
CA LEU A 973 15.62 3.64 -3.89
C LEU A 973 16.13 3.61 -2.43
N TYR A 974 17.44 3.75 -2.19
CA TYR A 974 17.96 3.76 -0.81
C TYR A 974 17.49 4.99 -0.05
N TYR A 975 17.40 6.15 -0.70
CA TYR A 975 16.91 7.37 -0.06
C TYR A 975 15.47 7.20 0.48
N GLN A 976 14.59 6.58 -0.32
CA GLN A 976 13.21 6.24 0.07
C GLN A 976 13.15 5.18 1.18
N SER A 977 13.98 4.14 1.09
CA SER A 977 14.08 3.13 2.15
C SER A 977 14.51 3.75 3.49
N TRP A 978 15.43 4.73 3.47
CA TRP A 978 15.94 5.37 4.68
C TRP A 978 14.82 6.09 5.45
N ILE A 979 14.03 6.90 4.75
CA ILE A 979 12.97 7.68 5.41
C ILE A 979 11.85 6.79 5.95
N LEU A 980 11.49 5.72 5.24
CA LEU A 980 10.47 4.77 5.70
C LEU A 980 10.98 3.88 6.86
N LEU A 981 12.23 3.44 6.82
CA LEU A 981 12.84 2.67 7.93
C LEU A 981 13.08 3.54 9.17
N SER A 982 13.25 4.86 9.03
CA SER A 982 13.30 5.78 10.17
C SER A 982 12.00 5.75 10.99
N VAL A 983 10.85 5.69 10.30
CA VAL A 983 9.52 5.55 10.94
C VAL A 983 9.43 4.21 11.67
N ILE A 984 9.81 3.11 11.01
CA ILE A 984 9.77 1.77 11.63
C ILE A 984 10.78 1.67 12.78
N GLY A 985 11.94 2.31 12.69
CA GLY A 985 12.94 2.37 13.76
C GLY A 985 12.43 3.07 15.01
N GLY A 986 11.73 4.21 14.85
CA GLY A 986 11.09 4.90 15.98
C GLY A 986 10.00 4.07 16.66
N VAL A 987 9.14 3.40 15.86
CA VAL A 987 8.12 2.47 16.38
C VAL A 987 8.77 1.25 17.04
N GLY A 988 9.83 0.71 16.44
CA GLY A 988 10.59 -0.45 16.93
C GLY A 988 11.19 -0.18 18.31
N LEU A 989 11.86 0.98 18.47
CA LEU A 989 12.42 1.42 19.74
C LEU A 989 11.33 1.48 20.82
N TRP A 990 10.21 2.16 20.55
CA TRP A 990 9.09 2.21 21.47
C TRP A 990 8.55 0.82 21.86
N TYR A 991 8.32 -0.03 20.85
CA TYR A 991 7.71 -1.33 21.07
C TYR A 991 8.60 -2.21 21.96
N VAL A 992 9.90 -2.22 21.70
CA VAL A 992 10.88 -2.98 22.49
C VAL A 992 10.94 -2.43 23.91
N SER A 993 11.10 -1.12 24.12
CA SER A 993 11.18 -0.49 25.44
C SER A 993 9.94 -0.73 26.33
N THR A 994 8.77 -0.90 25.70
CA THR A 994 7.50 -1.11 26.42
C THR A 994 7.13 -2.56 26.60
N LYS A 995 7.46 -3.45 25.65
CA LYS A 995 7.10 -4.87 25.68
C LYS A 995 8.20 -5.78 26.22
N TRP A 996 9.39 -5.26 26.49
CA TRP A 996 10.43 -5.99 27.20
C TRP A 996 9.94 -6.49 28.55
N ASP A 997 10.24 -7.74 28.90
CA ASP A 997 9.82 -8.31 30.18
C ASP A 997 10.69 -7.74 31.32
N LYS A 998 10.10 -6.87 32.14
CA LYS A 998 10.79 -6.21 33.27
C LYS A 998 10.59 -6.94 34.60
N ARG A 999 9.91 -8.10 34.59
CA ARG A 999 9.53 -8.82 35.80
C ARG A 999 10.69 -9.59 36.41
N THR A 1000 11.67 -10.00 35.60
CA THR A 1000 12.88 -10.70 36.05
C THR A 1000 14.05 -9.73 36.22
N LEU A 1001 14.98 -10.05 37.12
CA LEU A 1001 16.22 -9.29 37.30
C LEU A 1001 17.03 -9.25 35.99
N THR A 1002 17.13 -10.39 35.31
CA THR A 1002 17.75 -10.53 33.98
C THR A 1002 17.05 -9.70 32.90
N GLY A 1003 15.73 -9.55 33.01
CA GLY A 1003 14.93 -8.71 32.13
C GLY A 1003 15.24 -7.22 32.31
N ARG A 1004 15.37 -6.76 33.56
CA ARG A 1004 15.75 -5.36 33.86
C ARG A 1004 17.18 -5.06 33.45
N THR A 1005 18.14 -5.90 33.81
CA THR A 1005 19.55 -5.71 33.43
C THR A 1005 19.73 -5.78 31.91
N GLY A 1006 19.01 -6.68 31.23
CA GLY A 1006 19.01 -6.77 29.77
C GLY A 1006 18.46 -5.52 29.09
N LEU A 1007 17.37 -4.94 29.61
CA LEU A 1007 16.84 -3.68 29.08
C LEU A 1007 17.82 -2.52 29.32
N THR A 1008 18.42 -2.41 30.50
CA THR A 1008 19.41 -1.37 30.80
C THR A 1008 20.62 -1.48 29.87
N ALA A 1009 21.16 -2.69 29.68
CA ALA A 1009 22.26 -2.93 28.75
C ALA A 1009 21.87 -2.54 27.31
N TRP A 1010 20.65 -2.90 26.88
CA TRP A 1010 20.15 -2.52 25.56
C TRP A 1010 20.03 -0.99 25.41
N LEU A 1011 19.51 -0.29 26.42
CA LEU A 1011 19.43 1.18 26.43
C LEU A 1011 20.82 1.83 26.41
N LEU A 1012 21.81 1.28 27.13
CA LEU A 1012 23.19 1.78 27.09
C LEU A 1012 23.81 1.61 25.70
N VAL A 1013 23.61 0.45 25.06
CA VAL A 1013 24.05 0.23 23.67
C VAL A 1013 23.38 1.22 22.72
N LEU A 1014 22.10 1.52 22.92
CA LEU A 1014 21.42 2.55 22.12
C LEU A 1014 22.01 3.93 22.32
N VAL A 1015 22.39 4.33 23.53
CA VAL A 1015 23.06 5.61 23.75
C VAL A 1015 24.35 5.69 22.92
N VAL A 1016 25.14 4.63 22.89
CA VAL A 1016 26.37 4.55 22.07
C VAL A 1016 26.05 4.62 20.58
N ILE A 1017 25.04 3.86 20.10
CA ILE A 1017 24.62 3.86 18.70
C ILE A 1017 24.11 5.25 18.28
N PHE A 1018 23.23 5.88 19.06
CA PHE A 1018 22.72 7.22 18.76
C PHE A 1018 23.84 8.26 18.77
N GLY A 1019 24.80 8.15 19.70
CA GLY A 1019 26.02 8.96 19.70
C GLY A 1019 26.78 8.82 18.38
N GLY A 1020 27.13 7.59 17.99
CA GLY A 1020 27.86 7.30 16.74
C GLY A 1020 27.11 7.76 15.49
N LEU A 1021 25.79 7.56 15.43
CA LEU A 1021 24.93 8.02 14.33
C LEU A 1021 24.92 9.53 14.16
N SER A 1022 24.94 10.26 15.27
CA SER A 1022 24.90 11.72 15.27
C SER A 1022 26.26 12.35 14.97
N TYR A 1023 27.35 11.61 15.17
CA TYR A 1023 28.71 12.09 15.00
C TYR A 1023 28.91 12.77 13.64
N TYR A 1024 28.53 12.09 12.56
CA TYR A 1024 28.62 12.62 11.20
C TYR A 1024 27.97 14.00 11.06
N SER A 1025 26.72 14.15 11.53
CA SER A 1025 25.96 15.37 11.36
C SER A 1025 26.59 16.53 12.12
N PHE A 1026 27.00 16.30 13.37
CA PHE A 1026 27.66 17.35 14.17
C PHE A 1026 29.07 17.67 13.66
N ALA A 1027 29.87 16.66 13.32
CA ALA A 1027 31.22 16.83 12.80
C ALA A 1027 31.18 17.52 11.42
N GLY A 1028 30.29 17.09 10.53
CA GLY A 1028 30.09 17.70 9.21
C GLY A 1028 29.62 19.15 9.28
N ILE A 1029 28.66 19.47 10.15
CA ILE A 1029 28.27 20.87 10.43
C ILE A 1029 29.48 21.66 10.92
N SER A 1030 30.26 21.11 11.85
CA SER A 1030 31.43 21.80 12.42
C SER A 1030 32.51 22.06 11.38
N THR A 1031 32.80 21.09 10.50
CA THR A 1031 33.75 21.29 9.40
C THR A 1031 33.24 22.34 8.40
N ARG A 1032 31.95 22.31 8.03
CA ARG A 1032 31.40 23.23 7.02
C ARG A 1032 31.17 24.66 7.53
N THR A 1033 30.93 24.84 8.82
CA THR A 1033 30.72 26.17 9.42
C THR A 1033 32.03 26.88 9.77
N GLN A 1034 33.17 26.20 9.70
CA GLN A 1034 34.48 26.84 9.86
C GLN A 1034 34.79 27.77 8.68
N ASN A 1035 35.46 28.89 8.97
CA ASN A 1035 36.01 29.83 7.99
C ASN A 1035 34.98 30.65 7.16
N HIS A 1036 33.78 30.94 7.68
CA HIS A 1036 32.84 31.87 7.05
C HIS A 1036 32.74 33.20 7.82
N ASP A 1037 33.01 34.31 7.13
CA ASP A 1037 33.02 35.67 7.70
C ASP A 1037 31.65 36.39 7.63
N TYR A 1038 30.56 35.65 7.50
CA TYR A 1038 29.21 36.23 7.37
C TYR A 1038 28.14 35.29 7.89
N PHE A 1039 27.12 35.88 8.50
CA PHE A 1039 25.96 35.19 9.05
C PHE A 1039 24.68 35.80 8.48
N THR A 1040 24.15 35.22 7.41
CA THR A 1040 23.06 35.78 6.61
C THR A 1040 22.36 34.69 5.84
N LEU A 1041 21.07 34.86 5.49
CA LEU A 1041 20.36 33.91 4.62
C LEU A 1041 20.53 34.23 3.13
N ASN A 1042 21.23 35.31 2.78
CA ASN A 1042 21.50 35.71 1.41
C ASN A 1042 22.55 34.77 0.78
N GLY A 1043 22.09 33.88 -0.11
CA GLY A 1043 22.97 32.91 -0.76
C GLY A 1043 23.96 33.46 -1.78
N LEU A 1044 23.84 34.75 -2.14
CA LEU A 1044 24.80 35.47 -3.00
C LEU A 1044 25.77 36.35 -2.20
N SER A 1045 25.79 36.26 -0.86
CA SER A 1045 26.69 37.09 -0.05
C SER A 1045 28.17 36.86 -0.34
N TYR A 1046 28.58 35.64 -0.73
CA TYR A 1046 29.94 35.41 -1.20
C TYR A 1046 30.28 36.23 -2.46
N VAL A 1047 29.34 36.35 -3.41
CA VAL A 1047 29.52 37.15 -4.65
C VAL A 1047 29.74 38.62 -4.30
N SER A 1048 29.02 39.16 -3.31
CA SER A 1048 29.23 40.54 -2.87
C SER A 1048 30.64 40.82 -2.34
N LYS A 1049 31.38 39.78 -1.94
CA LYS A 1049 32.78 39.87 -1.50
C LYS A 1049 33.77 39.55 -2.61
N THR A 1050 33.51 38.52 -3.42
CA THR A 1050 34.44 38.04 -4.45
C THR A 1050 34.32 38.78 -5.77
N ALA A 1051 33.12 39.26 -6.11
CA ALA A 1051 32.80 39.99 -7.35
C ALA A 1051 31.70 41.04 -7.08
N PRO A 1052 32.00 42.14 -6.35
CA PRO A 1052 31.01 43.12 -5.92
C PRO A 1052 30.26 43.79 -7.09
N GLU A 1053 30.95 44.09 -8.19
CA GLU A 1053 30.33 44.69 -9.39
C GLU A 1053 29.32 43.73 -10.04
N GLU A 1054 29.62 42.43 -10.08
CA GLU A 1054 28.71 41.40 -10.59
C GLU A 1054 27.48 41.24 -9.66
N TYR A 1055 27.67 41.36 -8.34
CA TYR A 1055 26.56 41.35 -7.39
C TYR A 1055 25.61 42.55 -7.58
N GLU A 1056 26.15 43.74 -7.85
CA GLU A 1056 25.34 44.91 -8.21
C GLU A 1056 24.66 44.72 -9.57
N LEU A 1057 25.34 44.14 -10.56
CA LEU A 1057 24.77 43.79 -11.86
C LEU A 1057 23.58 42.83 -11.71
N ILE A 1058 23.70 41.76 -10.93
CA ILE A 1058 22.61 40.79 -10.69
C ILE A 1058 21.37 41.50 -10.12
N LYS A 1059 21.56 42.38 -9.14
CA LYS A 1059 20.46 43.19 -8.58
C LYS A 1059 19.88 44.14 -9.61
N TRP A 1060 20.73 44.79 -10.40
CA TRP A 1060 20.31 45.70 -11.46
C TRP A 1060 19.46 44.97 -12.50
N VAL A 1061 19.91 43.81 -12.99
CA VAL A 1061 19.18 42.97 -13.96
C VAL A 1061 17.82 42.58 -13.40
N ASN A 1062 17.77 42.12 -12.15
CA ASN A 1062 16.52 41.71 -11.52
C ASN A 1062 15.48 42.85 -11.42
N GLN A 1063 15.95 44.09 -11.23
CA GLN A 1063 15.12 45.28 -11.03
C GLN A 1063 14.74 46.04 -12.31
N HIS A 1064 15.59 46.01 -13.34
CA HIS A 1064 15.47 46.89 -14.51
C HIS A 1064 15.17 46.16 -15.83
N THR A 1065 15.24 44.83 -15.87
CA THR A 1065 14.92 44.04 -17.08
C THR A 1065 13.54 43.40 -17.00
N ASN A 1066 12.90 43.25 -18.17
CA ASN A 1066 11.66 42.46 -18.28
C ASN A 1066 11.96 40.98 -17.98
N ARG A 1067 10.94 40.25 -17.51
CA ARG A 1067 11.06 38.83 -17.13
C ARG A 1067 11.54 37.92 -18.26
N ASN A 1068 11.20 38.26 -19.50
CA ASN A 1068 11.54 37.47 -20.69
C ASN A 1068 12.80 37.98 -21.41
N SER A 1069 13.49 38.99 -20.87
CA SER A 1069 14.66 39.56 -21.55
C SER A 1069 15.80 38.55 -21.57
N ILE A 1070 16.44 38.38 -22.72
CA ILE A 1070 17.58 37.47 -22.87
C ILE A 1070 18.87 38.23 -22.55
N VAL A 1071 19.58 37.75 -21.53
CA VAL A 1071 20.84 38.33 -21.04
C VAL A 1071 21.97 37.35 -21.36
N LEU A 1072 22.71 37.64 -22.45
CA LEU A 1072 23.84 36.83 -22.88
C LEU A 1072 24.98 36.93 -21.88
N GLN A 1073 25.45 35.76 -21.45
CA GLN A 1073 26.62 35.53 -20.61
C GLN A 1073 27.54 34.51 -21.29
N GLY A 1074 28.79 34.41 -20.83
CA GLY A 1074 29.68 33.36 -21.32
C GLY A 1074 29.23 31.94 -20.93
N SER A 1075 29.68 30.96 -21.70
CA SER A 1075 29.53 29.51 -21.44
C SER A 1075 30.88 28.81 -21.67
N LEU A 1076 31.16 27.72 -20.95
CA LEU A 1076 32.41 26.97 -21.13
C LEU A 1076 32.47 26.29 -22.50
N VAL A 1077 33.67 25.90 -22.93
CA VAL A 1077 33.97 25.17 -24.18
C VAL A 1077 33.89 23.66 -23.90
N PRO A 1078 33.43 22.81 -24.85
CA PRO A 1078 33.03 21.45 -24.52
C PRO A 1078 34.22 20.58 -24.14
N CYS A 1079 34.03 19.79 -23.07
CA CYS A 1079 34.95 18.78 -22.61
C CYS A 1079 34.66 17.45 -23.33
N THR A 1080 35.54 16.98 -24.22
CA THR A 1080 35.45 15.59 -24.70
C THR A 1080 35.85 14.64 -23.57
N ALA A 1081 35.06 13.58 -23.34
CA ALA A 1081 35.18 12.62 -22.23
C ALA A 1081 36.55 11.93 -22.03
N SER A 1082 37.53 12.17 -22.92
CA SER A 1082 38.90 11.66 -22.85
C SER A 1082 39.91 12.58 -22.15
N GLN A 1083 39.54 13.81 -21.79
CA GLN A 1083 40.46 14.77 -21.14
C GLN A 1083 40.35 14.69 -19.61
N SER A 1084 41.40 14.17 -18.96
CA SER A 1084 41.52 14.22 -17.50
C SER A 1084 41.78 15.66 -17.02
N GLY A 1085 40.96 16.13 -16.08
CA GLY A 1085 41.07 17.49 -15.50
C GLY A 1085 40.23 18.56 -16.20
N CYS A 1086 39.34 18.20 -17.12
CA CYS A 1086 38.40 19.12 -17.74
C CYS A 1086 37.22 19.42 -16.79
N ASN A 1087 36.98 20.70 -16.51
CA ASN A 1087 35.79 21.17 -15.78
C ASN A 1087 34.77 21.65 -16.82
N ASP A 1088 33.62 20.99 -16.86
CA ASP A 1088 32.46 21.36 -17.70
C ASP A 1088 31.58 22.45 -17.04
N TRP A 1089 31.97 22.90 -15.84
CA TRP A 1089 31.26 23.90 -15.06
C TRP A 1089 32.19 24.95 -14.44
N ASP A 1090 31.77 26.21 -14.54
CA ASP A 1090 32.34 27.34 -13.81
C ASP A 1090 31.19 28.13 -13.18
N PRO A 1091 31.10 28.23 -11.84
CA PRO A 1091 30.01 28.93 -11.16
C PRO A 1091 29.99 30.44 -11.40
N ARG A 1092 30.97 31.00 -12.12
CA ARG A 1092 30.96 32.38 -12.64
C ARG A 1092 30.07 32.53 -13.87
N LEU A 1093 29.90 31.47 -14.65
CA LEU A 1093 29.14 31.49 -15.90
C LEU A 1093 27.69 31.07 -15.66
N GLY A 1094 26.74 31.78 -16.25
CA GLY A 1094 25.30 31.52 -16.08
C GLY A 1094 24.72 31.94 -14.72
N ARG A 1095 25.52 32.56 -13.83
CA ARG A 1095 25.08 32.96 -12.48
C ARG A 1095 23.99 34.03 -12.50
N ILE A 1096 24.04 35.00 -13.42
CA ILE A 1096 23.00 36.03 -13.54
C ILE A 1096 21.68 35.37 -13.93
N ALA A 1097 21.73 34.37 -14.82
CA ALA A 1097 20.54 33.61 -15.20
C ALA A 1097 20.00 32.80 -14.01
N SER A 1098 20.87 32.11 -13.27
CA SER A 1098 20.47 31.37 -12.07
C SER A 1098 19.81 32.25 -11.00
N ALA A 1099 20.38 33.43 -10.74
CA ALA A 1099 19.91 34.33 -9.68
C ALA A 1099 18.64 35.10 -10.06
N THR A 1100 18.51 35.53 -11.31
CA THR A 1100 17.43 36.43 -11.74
C THR A 1100 16.30 35.71 -12.47
N GLY A 1101 16.53 34.50 -12.96
CA GLY A 1101 15.58 33.80 -13.83
C GLY A 1101 15.44 34.46 -15.20
N ARG A 1102 16.42 35.27 -15.62
CA ARG A 1102 16.46 35.84 -16.98
C ARG A 1102 17.23 34.88 -17.89
N PRO A 1103 16.66 34.49 -19.04
CA PRO A 1103 17.27 33.48 -19.88
C PRO A 1103 18.61 33.95 -20.48
N THR A 1104 19.56 33.03 -20.60
CA THR A 1104 20.77 33.16 -21.43
C THR A 1104 20.72 32.17 -22.60
N VAL A 1105 21.58 32.34 -23.60
CA VAL A 1105 21.62 31.46 -24.79
C VAL A 1105 21.91 30.02 -24.40
N LEU A 1106 22.93 29.79 -23.57
CA LEU A 1106 23.31 28.52 -22.97
C LEU A 1106 24.01 28.77 -21.63
N GLY A 1107 23.61 28.04 -20.58
CA GLY A 1107 24.22 28.01 -19.25
C GLY A 1107 25.17 26.82 -19.11
N TRP A 1108 24.81 25.87 -18.23
CA TRP A 1108 25.59 24.64 -18.00
C TRP A 1108 25.19 23.53 -18.99
N GLU A 1109 25.98 23.37 -20.04
CA GLU A 1109 25.77 22.35 -21.08
C GLU A 1109 25.66 20.92 -20.50
N GLY A 1110 26.59 20.54 -19.62
CA GLY A 1110 26.65 19.20 -19.02
C GLY A 1110 25.36 18.75 -18.36
N HIS A 1111 24.66 19.64 -17.63
CA HIS A 1111 23.37 19.33 -17.01
C HIS A 1111 22.21 19.34 -18.00
N GLU A 1112 22.20 20.24 -18.99
CA GLU A 1112 21.22 20.21 -20.08
C GLU A 1112 21.24 18.88 -20.83
N GLN A 1113 22.41 18.29 -21.04
CA GLN A 1113 22.56 16.96 -21.65
C GLN A 1113 21.95 15.84 -20.80
N GLN A 1114 21.80 15.97 -19.48
CA GLN A 1114 21.33 14.87 -18.64
C GLN A 1114 19.82 14.62 -18.76
N TRP A 1115 19.04 15.67 -19.02
CA TRP A 1115 17.59 15.60 -19.09
C TRP A 1115 16.99 15.88 -20.48
N ARG A 1116 17.79 16.38 -21.44
CA ARG A 1116 17.36 16.58 -22.85
C ARG A 1116 17.84 15.47 -23.76
N THR A 1117 17.12 15.29 -24.86
CA THR A 1117 17.44 14.27 -25.88
C THR A 1117 18.22 14.82 -27.09
N ASN A 1118 18.10 16.12 -27.40
CA ASN A 1118 18.75 16.75 -28.55
C ASN A 1118 20.08 17.43 -28.16
N HIS A 1119 21.18 16.68 -28.20
CA HIS A 1119 22.51 17.21 -27.87
C HIS A 1119 23.09 18.16 -28.94
N SER A 1120 22.70 18.01 -30.22
CA SER A 1120 23.22 18.85 -31.31
C SER A 1120 22.85 20.34 -31.18
N LEU A 1121 21.67 20.61 -30.58
CA LEU A 1121 21.23 21.98 -30.27
C LEU A 1121 22.17 22.67 -29.28
N LEU A 1122 22.71 21.92 -28.32
CA LEU A 1122 23.56 22.46 -27.25
C LEU A 1122 24.94 22.82 -27.82
N GLU A 1123 25.51 21.95 -28.65
CA GLU A 1123 26.78 22.19 -29.36
C GLU A 1123 26.69 23.42 -30.27
N GLU A 1124 25.62 23.54 -31.07
CA GLU A 1124 25.40 24.69 -31.96
C GLU A 1124 25.35 26.02 -31.19
N ARG A 1125 24.60 26.08 -30.09
CA ARG A 1125 24.46 27.30 -29.29
C ARG A 1125 25.77 27.72 -28.64
N GLN A 1126 26.58 26.75 -28.23
CA GLN A 1126 27.88 27.01 -27.63
C GLN A 1126 28.86 27.62 -28.64
N ASP A 1127 28.88 27.08 -29.87
CA ASP A 1127 29.69 27.64 -30.96
C ASP A 1127 29.21 29.03 -31.37
N ASP A 1128 27.90 29.26 -31.40
CA ASP A 1128 27.33 30.58 -31.67
C ASP A 1128 27.68 31.61 -30.58
N ILE A 1129 27.64 31.23 -29.30
CA ILE A 1129 28.12 32.10 -28.19
C ILE A 1129 29.58 32.45 -28.40
N ARG A 1130 30.43 31.47 -28.74
CA ARG A 1130 31.85 31.70 -29.01
C ARG A 1130 32.02 32.68 -30.17
N GLU A 1131 31.28 32.52 -31.25
CA GLU A 1131 31.33 33.43 -32.40
C GLU A 1131 30.89 34.84 -31.99
N ILE A 1132 29.78 34.99 -31.26
CA ILE A 1132 29.29 36.30 -30.78
C ILE A 1132 30.37 37.03 -29.98
N TYR A 1133 31.11 36.35 -29.09
CA TYR A 1133 32.14 37.02 -28.28
C TYR A 1133 33.45 37.24 -29.04
N THR A 1134 33.88 36.31 -29.91
CA THR A 1134 35.22 36.33 -30.54
C THR A 1134 35.29 37.09 -31.86
N THR A 1135 34.20 37.12 -32.64
CA THR A 1135 34.18 37.75 -33.95
C THR A 1135 34.45 39.25 -33.86
N THR A 1136 35.12 39.82 -34.87
CA THR A 1136 35.34 41.27 -35.00
C THR A 1136 34.40 41.91 -36.01
N ASP A 1137 33.60 41.13 -36.75
CA ASP A 1137 32.60 41.63 -37.69
C ASP A 1137 31.27 41.93 -36.96
N PRO A 1138 30.84 43.20 -36.88
CA PRO A 1138 29.55 43.57 -36.31
C PRO A 1138 28.36 42.88 -36.98
N SER A 1139 28.44 42.59 -38.29
CA SER A 1139 27.33 41.98 -39.05
C SER A 1139 27.12 40.53 -38.66
N ALA A 1140 28.19 39.74 -38.57
CA ALA A 1140 28.15 38.36 -38.10
C ALA A 1140 27.54 38.26 -36.68
N ALA A 1141 27.97 39.12 -35.76
CA ALA A 1141 27.43 39.16 -34.41
C ALA A 1141 25.93 39.52 -34.39
N LYS A 1142 25.49 40.51 -35.18
CA LYS A 1142 24.07 40.92 -35.27
C LYS A 1142 23.15 39.80 -35.76
N ILE A 1143 23.61 38.96 -36.68
CA ILE A 1143 22.83 37.81 -37.18
C ILE A 1143 22.54 36.84 -36.03
N LEU A 1144 23.55 36.48 -35.24
CA LEU A 1144 23.41 35.55 -34.12
C LEU A 1144 22.63 36.17 -32.94
N ILE A 1145 22.85 37.45 -32.65
CA ILE A 1145 22.04 38.20 -31.67
C ILE A 1145 20.56 38.17 -32.04
N SER A 1146 20.25 38.43 -33.32
CA SER A 1146 18.88 38.43 -33.83
C SER A 1146 18.28 37.02 -33.85
N LYS A 1147 19.09 35.99 -34.14
CA LYS A 1147 18.70 34.57 -34.12
C LYS A 1147 18.14 34.16 -32.75
N TYR A 1148 18.77 34.62 -31.67
CA TYR A 1148 18.35 34.28 -30.31
C TYR A 1148 17.49 35.36 -29.63
N GLY A 1149 17.33 36.54 -30.23
CA GLY A 1149 16.61 37.66 -29.62
C GLY A 1149 17.31 38.22 -28.37
N ILE A 1150 18.63 38.36 -28.42
CA ILE A 1150 19.43 38.83 -27.27
C ILE A 1150 19.16 40.32 -27.02
N ASP A 1151 18.63 40.66 -25.85
CA ASP A 1151 18.36 42.04 -25.47
C ASP A 1151 19.59 42.71 -24.84
N TYR A 1152 20.39 41.92 -24.09
CA TYR A 1152 21.52 42.42 -23.35
C TYR A 1152 22.75 41.52 -23.45
N VAL A 1153 23.93 42.12 -23.48
CA VAL A 1153 25.23 41.41 -23.50
C VAL A 1153 26.06 41.85 -22.31
N VAL A 1154 26.53 40.88 -21.53
CA VAL A 1154 27.45 41.09 -20.41
C VAL A 1154 28.89 40.87 -20.88
N ILE A 1155 29.76 41.82 -20.57
CA ILE A 1155 31.20 41.73 -20.80
C ILE A 1155 31.88 41.93 -19.47
N SER A 1156 32.26 40.84 -18.80
CA SER A 1156 33.03 40.89 -17.55
C SER A 1156 34.43 40.30 -17.74
N LYS A 1157 35.23 40.34 -16.67
CA LYS A 1157 36.51 39.63 -16.61
C LYS A 1157 36.39 38.15 -17.00
N SER A 1158 35.30 37.46 -16.62
CA SER A 1158 35.10 36.05 -16.96
C SER A 1158 34.92 35.82 -18.46
N GLU A 1159 34.08 36.61 -19.15
CA GLU A 1159 33.94 36.51 -20.60
C GLU A 1159 35.25 36.84 -21.33
N LEU A 1160 35.98 37.87 -20.86
CA LEU A 1160 37.24 38.28 -21.46
C LEU A 1160 38.37 37.26 -21.25
N GLU A 1161 38.38 36.54 -20.13
CA GLU A 1161 39.30 35.42 -19.88
C GLU A 1161 39.08 34.25 -20.86
N ILE A 1162 37.82 33.97 -21.21
CA ILE A 1162 37.44 32.83 -22.05
C ILE A 1162 37.55 33.15 -23.54
N TYR A 1163 37.02 34.30 -23.98
CA TYR A 1163 36.89 34.65 -25.40
C TYR A 1163 37.90 35.69 -25.88
N GLY A 1164 38.69 36.28 -24.97
CA GLY A 1164 39.65 37.33 -25.28
C GLY A 1164 39.01 38.71 -25.49
N THR A 1165 39.85 39.70 -25.83
CA THR A 1165 39.45 41.12 -25.87
C THR A 1165 39.14 41.66 -27.26
N LYS A 1166 39.50 40.93 -28.33
CA LYS A 1166 39.47 41.44 -29.72
C LYS A 1166 38.05 41.78 -30.19
N GLY A 1167 37.06 40.99 -29.79
CA GLY A 1167 35.68 41.14 -30.25
C GLY A 1167 34.85 42.17 -29.49
N LYS A 1168 35.32 42.77 -28.40
CA LYS A 1168 34.42 43.56 -27.52
C LYS A 1168 33.96 44.90 -28.10
N GLU A 1169 34.78 45.53 -28.95
CA GLU A 1169 34.51 46.90 -29.42
C GLU A 1169 33.28 46.98 -30.33
N LYS A 1170 32.96 45.90 -31.04
CA LYS A 1170 31.83 45.83 -31.99
C LYS A 1170 30.48 46.15 -31.34
N PHE A 1171 30.30 45.81 -30.06
CA PHE A 1171 29.02 46.03 -29.36
C PHE A 1171 28.68 47.51 -29.19
N LYS A 1172 29.66 48.43 -29.28
CA LYS A 1172 29.42 49.88 -29.27
C LYS A 1172 28.73 50.38 -30.54
N GLU A 1173 28.78 49.62 -31.63
CA GLU A 1173 28.19 50.02 -32.91
C GLU A 1173 26.67 49.78 -32.98
N PHE A 1174 26.11 49.01 -32.05
CA PHE A 1174 24.70 48.60 -32.05
C PHE A 1174 24.14 48.31 -30.65
N GLY A 1175 24.74 48.92 -29.64
CA GLY A 1175 24.30 48.78 -28.26
C GLY A 1175 24.71 49.99 -27.42
N SER A 1176 23.91 50.27 -26.40
CA SER A 1176 24.13 51.32 -25.43
C SER A 1176 24.53 50.73 -24.08
N VAL A 1177 25.54 51.30 -23.43
CA VAL A 1177 25.96 50.86 -22.09
C VAL A 1177 24.87 51.25 -21.09
N VAL A 1178 24.32 50.26 -20.39
CA VAL A 1178 23.27 50.43 -19.36
C VAL A 1178 23.76 50.14 -17.95
N PHE A 1179 24.90 49.47 -17.82
CA PHE A 1179 25.60 49.25 -16.57
C PHE A 1179 27.11 49.31 -16.82
N GLU A 1180 27.83 50.05 -15.99
CA GLU A 1180 29.27 50.27 -16.09
C GLU A 1180 29.93 50.07 -14.72
N GLY A 1181 30.85 49.11 -14.66
CA GLY A 1181 31.79 48.87 -13.57
C GLY A 1181 33.23 49.02 -14.05
N THR A 1182 34.21 48.73 -13.20
CA THR A 1182 35.65 48.87 -13.51
C THR A 1182 36.09 47.92 -14.63
N ASP A 1183 35.68 46.65 -14.54
CA ASP A 1183 36.02 45.58 -15.48
C ASP A 1183 34.76 44.84 -16.00
N LEU A 1184 33.60 45.49 -15.89
CA LEU A 1184 32.29 44.92 -16.24
C LEU A 1184 31.43 45.94 -16.97
N LEU A 1185 30.95 45.57 -18.15
CA LEU A 1185 30.04 46.37 -18.97
C LEU A 1185 28.82 45.54 -19.33
N MET A 1186 27.64 46.17 -19.31
CA MET A 1186 26.42 45.59 -19.88
C MET A 1186 25.90 46.50 -21.00
N TYR A 1187 25.77 45.94 -22.19
CA TYR A 1187 25.16 46.61 -23.33
C TYR A 1187 23.70 46.20 -23.44
N LYS A 1188 22.81 47.17 -23.65
CA LYS A 1188 21.48 46.96 -24.19
C LYS A 1188 21.56 47.10 -25.71
N LEU A 1189 21.12 46.08 -26.43
CA LEU A 1189 21.17 46.06 -27.88
C LEU A 1189 19.95 46.78 -28.49
N ASP A 1190 20.15 47.38 -29.67
CA ASP A 1190 19.15 48.19 -30.40
C ASP A 1190 18.10 47.37 -31.16
#